data_AF-A0A8I0FTP3-F1
#
_entry.id   AF-A0A8I0FTP3-F1
#
_cell.length_a   1.000
_cell.length_b   1.000
_cell.length_c   1.000
_cell.angle_alpha   90.00
_cell.angle_beta   90.00
_cell.angle_gamma   90.00
#
_symmetry.space_group_name_H-M   'P 1'
#
loop_
_entity.id
_entity.type
_entity.pdbx_description
1 polymer ?
#
loop_
_entity_poly.entity_id
_entity_poly.type
_entity_poly.pdbx_seq_one_letter_code
_entity_poly.pdbx_strand_id
1 'polypeptide(L)'
;MGRLRSLSRRVLDLATGPAKPLDVLVKELPPLVRRLPKDVDGSVEADLLARLPELLHGVDRTQLVRRLPSWAKVALHHLEHDDLDALHAALNLGLTDVRQFAAGVHEGEPVAHLPGWDDPSIPREAFVLADSETRFAGEVVRSRVVGDRFEAVFRAGFAHIDVPGAVPELTVLTPGVRAEWTGETSGHRGGAATWRETYDRSTWAVDVALSRLGPEQALEVEVEVRLAGRTATGRVGLVAAPDPIGPAVDAISLERGTIVVNGRGLDAAPTLESASVTLEATEFARLGSSFRAVFPATAERWGRGALPLPVGDYAVVSQGDALPLSADLVGWPTDLEDGPLVGHTTDVGLRLIKPRQRDENAMYGQRDLREAYAALEVDVDARAAMFQCYWAEVATDSQAAIHRELHRRDPRMRLYWGAVDHSVPLPEGAKRVVAGTREWYSALAASKYLVKNTEVGTYTRLRPGQVYLQTFHGQPFKRMGRPDFARRMAPWKAQYEATERRSAYWHVIALPYPEAAEFYREAYDWEGPAFDHGLPRTDSLLADDADEVRRATRRLLGIRDDQVAVLHATTWREDLSRGDNTSADPGLLDVKALAEELGDDVVVLQRSHHSVARSDQRHGSGGGVVDVTDHPEINDLVLASDLAILDYSSVRFDYAITGKPMIFFVPDLEKYEQELRGFLFPFEESAPGPVVRDSGELAALVRDTAWSSECAEAYAAFNQRFNRFHDGHAAERAVDGLLGWDA
;
A
#
# COMPACT_ATOMS: atom_id res chain seq x y z
N MET A 1 -38.32 -13.28 -38.64
CA MET A 1 -38.39 -12.58 -39.95
C MET A 1 -39.62 -11.68 -40.16
N GLY A 2 -40.87 -12.17 -40.25
CA GLY A 2 -42.04 -11.33 -40.60
C GLY A 2 -42.30 -10.13 -39.68
N ARG A 3 -42.09 -10.27 -38.36
CA ARG A 3 -42.22 -9.16 -37.39
C ARG A 3 -41.10 -8.13 -37.50
N LEU A 4 -39.87 -8.56 -37.79
CA LEU A 4 -38.71 -7.67 -37.97
C LEU A 4 -38.86 -6.78 -39.22
N ARG A 5 -39.34 -7.36 -40.32
CA ARG A 5 -39.64 -6.62 -41.56
C ARG A 5 -40.79 -5.62 -41.35
N SER A 6 -41.81 -6.00 -40.58
CA SER A 6 -42.92 -5.12 -40.20
C SER A 6 -42.47 -3.97 -39.29
N LEU A 7 -41.59 -4.24 -38.31
CA LEU A 7 -41.00 -3.22 -37.43
C LEU A 7 -40.13 -2.22 -38.21
N SER A 8 -39.24 -2.72 -39.08
CA SER A 8 -38.39 -1.88 -39.92
C SER A 8 -39.21 -0.96 -40.82
N ARG A 9 -40.23 -1.50 -41.50
CA ARG A 9 -41.12 -0.70 -42.35
C ARG A 9 -41.90 0.35 -41.54
N ARG A 10 -42.44 -0.01 -40.37
CA ARG A 10 -43.15 0.93 -39.50
C ARG A 10 -42.25 2.04 -38.96
N VAL A 11 -41.01 1.74 -38.58
CA VAL A 11 -40.06 2.74 -38.08
C VAL A 11 -39.66 3.71 -39.19
N LEU A 12 -39.43 3.22 -40.42
CA LEU A 12 -39.13 4.03 -41.60
C LEU A 12 -40.32 4.89 -42.06
N ASP A 13 -41.52 4.32 -42.11
CA ASP A 13 -42.76 5.06 -42.45
C ASP A 13 -43.06 6.17 -41.42
N LEU A 14 -42.68 5.96 -40.15
CA LEU A 14 -42.84 6.94 -39.07
C LEU A 14 -41.71 7.96 -38.99
N ALA A 15 -40.51 7.65 -39.46
CA ALA A 15 -39.41 8.62 -39.58
C ALA A 15 -39.74 9.77 -40.55
N THR A 16 -40.75 9.58 -41.40
CA THR A 16 -41.26 10.58 -42.35
C THR A 16 -42.66 11.13 -41.98
N GLY A 17 -43.24 10.71 -40.84
CA GLY A 17 -44.59 11.08 -40.37
C GLY A 17 -44.62 11.74 -38.98
N PRO A 18 -45.81 12.13 -38.46
CA PRO A 18 -45.95 12.90 -37.22
C PRO A 18 -45.82 12.07 -35.92
N ALA A 19 -45.80 10.74 -36.00
CA ALA A 19 -45.62 9.85 -34.86
C ALA A 19 -44.14 9.49 -34.67
N LYS A 20 -43.66 9.43 -33.43
CA LYS A 20 -42.23 9.36 -33.11
C LYS A 20 -41.68 7.93 -33.20
N PRO A 21 -40.64 7.67 -34.01
CA PRO A 21 -39.95 6.37 -34.09
C PRO A 21 -39.51 5.82 -32.72
N LEU A 22 -39.13 6.72 -31.79
CA LEU A 22 -38.75 6.41 -30.41
C LEU A 22 -39.81 5.59 -29.65
N ASP A 23 -41.08 5.96 -29.74
CA ASP A 23 -42.16 5.30 -28.97
C ASP A 23 -42.43 3.87 -29.47
N VAL A 24 -42.27 3.65 -30.77
CA VAL A 24 -42.41 2.33 -31.38
C VAL A 24 -41.23 1.43 -31.00
N LEU A 25 -40.01 1.96 -31.02
CA LEU A 25 -38.81 1.20 -30.63
C LEU A 25 -38.84 0.81 -29.16
N VAL A 26 -39.20 1.73 -28.25
CA VAL A 26 -39.32 1.43 -26.81
C VAL A 26 -40.30 0.28 -26.55
N LYS A 27 -41.38 0.19 -27.33
CA LYS A 27 -42.42 -0.82 -27.18
C LYS A 27 -42.07 -2.16 -27.84
N GLU A 28 -41.55 -2.13 -29.06
CA GLU A 28 -41.48 -3.31 -29.93
C GLU A 28 -40.07 -3.93 -29.99
N LEU A 29 -39.01 -3.16 -29.69
CA LEU A 29 -37.64 -3.67 -29.71
C LEU A 29 -37.38 -4.70 -28.60
N PRO A 30 -37.75 -4.47 -27.31
CA PRO A 30 -37.54 -5.47 -26.27
C PRO A 30 -38.16 -6.85 -26.59
N PRO A 31 -39.47 -6.98 -26.86
CA PRO A 31 -40.07 -8.30 -27.12
C PRO A 31 -39.56 -8.98 -28.39
N LEU A 32 -38.98 -8.23 -29.33
CA LEU A 32 -38.34 -8.78 -30.52
C LEU A 32 -36.97 -9.39 -30.17
N VAL A 33 -36.15 -8.67 -29.42
CA VAL A 33 -34.84 -9.13 -28.93
C VAL A 33 -34.97 -10.33 -27.98
N ARG A 34 -35.94 -10.32 -27.06
CA ARG A 34 -36.18 -11.43 -26.11
C ARG A 34 -36.61 -12.73 -26.77
N ARG A 35 -37.05 -12.67 -28.04
CA ARG A 35 -37.51 -13.81 -28.83
C ARG A 35 -36.51 -14.20 -29.92
N LEU A 36 -35.29 -13.66 -29.89
CA LEU A 36 -34.22 -14.14 -30.75
C LEU A 36 -34.00 -15.63 -30.47
N PRO A 37 -34.06 -16.50 -31.50
CA PRO A 37 -33.90 -17.92 -31.32
C PRO A 37 -32.44 -18.25 -31.01
N LYS A 38 -32.18 -18.93 -29.89
CA LYS A 38 -30.82 -19.17 -29.38
C LYS A 38 -29.95 -20.07 -30.26
N ASP A 39 -30.54 -20.90 -31.14
CA ASP A 39 -29.83 -21.94 -31.91
C ASP A 39 -30.33 -22.12 -33.38
N VAL A 40 -30.91 -21.09 -34.01
CA VAL A 40 -31.49 -21.24 -35.37
C VAL A 40 -30.65 -20.48 -36.39
N ASP A 41 -29.85 -21.24 -37.17
CA ASP A 41 -29.17 -20.90 -38.45
C ASP A 41 -28.57 -19.48 -38.66
N GLY A 42 -28.51 -18.62 -37.63
CA GLY A 42 -27.99 -17.25 -37.64
C GLY A 42 -28.79 -16.25 -38.48
N SER A 43 -29.80 -16.70 -39.25
CA SER A 43 -30.40 -15.91 -40.33
C SER A 43 -31.22 -14.71 -39.86
N VAL A 44 -31.81 -14.78 -38.65
CA VAL A 44 -32.65 -13.71 -38.09
C VAL A 44 -31.82 -12.64 -37.36
N GLU A 45 -30.72 -13.04 -36.73
CA GLU A 45 -29.79 -12.15 -36.03
C GLU A 45 -28.98 -11.32 -37.01
N ALA A 46 -28.44 -11.96 -38.06
CA ALA A 46 -27.76 -11.27 -39.15
C ALA A 46 -28.67 -10.22 -39.80
N ASP A 47 -29.96 -10.54 -40.02
CA ASP A 47 -30.96 -9.61 -40.56
C ASP A 47 -31.29 -8.45 -39.59
N LEU A 48 -31.27 -8.69 -38.28
CA LEU A 48 -31.51 -7.66 -37.26
C LEU A 48 -30.31 -6.71 -37.17
N LEU A 49 -29.10 -7.25 -37.09
CA LEU A 49 -27.84 -6.49 -37.06
C LEU A 49 -27.69 -5.60 -38.30
N ALA A 50 -27.93 -6.17 -39.49
CA ALA A 50 -27.85 -5.42 -40.75
C ALA A 50 -28.84 -4.25 -40.82
N ARG A 51 -30.00 -4.35 -40.14
CA ARG A 51 -31.06 -3.33 -40.13
C ARG A 51 -31.03 -2.42 -38.91
N LEU A 52 -30.20 -2.72 -37.91
CA LEU A 52 -30.13 -1.97 -36.66
C LEU A 52 -29.70 -0.51 -36.86
N PRO A 53 -28.71 -0.19 -37.72
CA PRO A 53 -28.37 1.20 -38.01
C PRO A 53 -29.53 1.99 -38.63
N GLU A 54 -30.32 1.36 -39.51
CA GLU A 54 -31.50 1.98 -40.13
C GLU A 54 -32.62 2.23 -39.12
N LEU A 55 -32.84 1.29 -38.19
CA LEU A 55 -33.84 1.41 -37.14
C LEU A 55 -33.55 2.55 -36.15
N LEU A 56 -32.26 2.85 -35.94
CA LEU A 56 -31.81 3.82 -34.94
C LEU A 56 -31.49 5.19 -35.54
N HIS A 57 -31.53 5.31 -36.88
CA HIS A 57 -31.29 6.55 -37.59
C HIS A 57 -32.33 7.62 -37.21
N GLY A 58 -31.85 8.79 -36.78
CA GLY A 58 -32.72 9.91 -36.37
C GLY A 58 -33.40 9.75 -35.00
N VAL A 59 -33.07 8.71 -34.22
CA VAL A 59 -33.60 8.49 -32.87
C VAL A 59 -32.63 9.03 -31.82
N ASP A 60 -33.12 9.85 -30.88
CA ASP A 60 -32.33 10.28 -29.71
C ASP A 60 -31.98 9.06 -28.85
N ARG A 61 -30.70 8.69 -28.88
CA ARG A 61 -30.18 7.48 -28.23
C ARG A 61 -30.27 7.58 -26.70
N THR A 62 -30.02 8.76 -26.15
CA THR A 62 -30.09 9.00 -24.70
C THR A 62 -31.52 8.83 -24.19
N GLN A 63 -32.51 9.32 -24.95
CA GLN A 63 -33.93 9.14 -24.61
C GLN A 63 -34.41 7.70 -24.80
N LEU A 64 -33.94 7.00 -25.84
CA LEU A 64 -34.24 5.59 -26.07
C LEU A 64 -33.72 4.72 -24.91
N VAL A 65 -32.44 4.86 -24.58
CA VAL A 65 -31.82 4.09 -23.49
C VAL A 65 -32.46 4.41 -22.14
N ARG A 66 -32.89 5.65 -21.87
CA ARG A 66 -33.60 5.97 -20.61
C ARG A 66 -34.94 5.26 -20.48
N ARG A 67 -35.65 5.03 -21.59
CA ARG A 67 -37.04 4.53 -21.60
C ARG A 67 -37.16 3.02 -21.81
N LEU A 68 -36.10 2.36 -22.26
CA LEU A 68 -36.05 0.90 -22.34
C LEU A 68 -35.97 0.28 -20.94
N PRO A 69 -36.50 -0.93 -20.73
CA PRO A 69 -36.20 -1.70 -19.52
C PRO A 69 -34.72 -2.10 -19.53
N SER A 70 -34.11 -2.23 -18.36
CA SER A 70 -32.64 -2.28 -18.29
C SER A 70 -31.99 -3.50 -19.01
N TRP A 71 -32.64 -4.67 -19.06
CA TRP A 71 -32.17 -5.79 -19.91
C TRP A 71 -32.16 -5.47 -21.42
N ALA A 72 -33.12 -4.66 -21.90
CA ALA A 72 -33.22 -4.34 -23.32
C ALA A 72 -32.17 -3.29 -23.74
N LYS A 73 -31.69 -2.50 -22.78
CA LYS A 73 -30.55 -1.59 -22.98
C LYS A 73 -29.24 -2.37 -23.13
N VAL A 74 -29.03 -3.40 -22.30
CA VAL A 74 -27.89 -4.34 -22.43
C VAL A 74 -27.93 -5.03 -23.79
N ALA A 75 -29.11 -5.52 -24.18
CA ALA A 75 -29.24 -6.18 -25.44
C ALA A 75 -29.01 -5.24 -26.65
N LEU A 76 -29.50 -4.00 -26.58
CA LEU A 76 -29.23 -2.99 -27.60
C LEU A 76 -27.72 -2.67 -27.70
N HIS A 77 -27.01 -2.62 -26.57
CA HIS A 77 -25.56 -2.42 -26.54
C HIS A 77 -24.82 -3.53 -27.28
N HIS A 78 -25.08 -4.80 -26.99
CA HIS A 78 -24.42 -5.92 -27.68
C HIS A 78 -24.78 -6.01 -29.16
N LEU A 79 -26.04 -5.74 -29.51
CA LEU A 79 -26.45 -5.68 -30.92
C LEU A 79 -25.73 -4.56 -31.69
N GLU A 80 -25.43 -3.43 -31.05
CA GLU A 80 -24.68 -2.33 -31.67
C GLU A 80 -23.18 -2.63 -31.87
N HIS A 81 -22.65 -3.59 -31.10
CA HIS A 81 -21.24 -3.99 -31.13
C HIS A 81 -21.04 -5.37 -31.79
N ASP A 82 -22.09 -5.91 -32.43
CA ASP A 82 -22.07 -7.21 -33.13
C ASP A 82 -21.63 -8.39 -32.25
N ASP A 83 -22.05 -8.38 -30.98
CA ASP A 83 -21.61 -9.32 -29.95
C ASP A 83 -22.76 -10.26 -29.55
N LEU A 84 -23.12 -11.16 -30.47
CA LEU A 84 -24.31 -12.01 -30.33
C LEU A 84 -24.15 -13.13 -29.28
N ASP A 85 -22.95 -13.68 -29.13
CA ASP A 85 -22.68 -14.71 -28.11
C ASP A 85 -22.90 -14.14 -26.71
N ALA A 86 -22.43 -12.90 -26.50
CA ALA A 86 -22.66 -12.17 -25.27
C ALA A 86 -24.12 -11.84 -25.03
N LEU A 87 -24.81 -11.38 -26.08
CA LEU A 87 -26.24 -11.10 -26.03
C LEU A 87 -27.04 -12.35 -25.60
N HIS A 88 -26.72 -13.51 -26.17
CA HIS A 88 -27.37 -14.77 -25.83
C HIS A 88 -27.04 -15.22 -24.42
N ALA A 89 -25.79 -15.11 -23.99
CA ALA A 89 -25.40 -15.36 -22.60
C ALA A 89 -26.18 -14.46 -21.62
N ALA A 90 -26.28 -13.16 -21.89
CA ALA A 90 -27.02 -12.22 -21.05
C ALA A 90 -28.53 -12.52 -20.99
N LEU A 91 -29.13 -12.88 -22.14
CA LEU A 91 -30.55 -13.27 -22.22
C LEU A 91 -30.81 -14.64 -21.56
N ASN A 92 -29.84 -15.56 -21.57
CA ASN A 92 -29.90 -16.87 -20.92
C ASN A 92 -29.88 -16.75 -19.39
N LEU A 93 -29.01 -15.89 -18.88
CA LEU A 93 -28.81 -15.65 -17.46
C LEU A 93 -29.88 -14.73 -16.85
N GLY A 94 -30.82 -14.23 -17.65
CA GLY A 94 -31.91 -13.38 -17.15
C GLY A 94 -31.42 -12.04 -16.58
N LEU A 95 -30.25 -11.55 -17.02
CA LEU A 95 -29.63 -10.33 -16.52
C LEU A 95 -30.51 -9.12 -16.87
N THR A 96 -30.91 -8.35 -15.85
CA THR A 96 -31.94 -7.32 -15.99
C THR A 96 -31.50 -5.87 -15.87
N ASP A 97 -30.24 -5.58 -15.53
CA ASP A 97 -29.73 -4.19 -15.39
C ASP A 97 -28.53 -3.86 -16.30
N VAL A 98 -28.42 -2.61 -16.81
CA VAL A 98 -27.25 -2.11 -17.57
C VAL A 98 -26.02 -1.93 -16.69
N ARG A 99 -26.28 -1.80 -15.40
CA ARG A 99 -25.25 -1.91 -14.36
C ARG A 99 -24.85 -3.37 -14.12
N GLN A 100 -25.16 -4.28 -15.04
CA GLN A 100 -24.83 -5.71 -15.04
C GLN A 100 -24.39 -6.17 -16.44
N PHE A 101 -23.11 -5.92 -16.75
CA PHE A 101 -22.25 -6.71 -17.62
C PHE A 101 -22.45 -6.71 -19.17
N ALA A 102 -21.35 -7.06 -19.86
CA ALA A 102 -21.08 -7.25 -21.27
C ALA A 102 -20.46 -8.65 -21.44
N ALA A 103 -21.09 -9.59 -22.13
CA ALA A 103 -20.62 -10.98 -22.15
C ALA A 103 -19.55 -11.31 -23.21
N GLY A 104 -18.99 -12.53 -23.14
CA GLY A 104 -17.94 -13.07 -24.01
C GLY A 104 -17.74 -14.57 -23.76
N VAL A 105 -16.80 -15.23 -24.44
CA VAL A 105 -16.52 -16.68 -24.27
C VAL A 105 -15.03 -16.88 -23.92
N HIS A 106 -14.73 -17.62 -22.84
CA HIS A 106 -13.37 -18.02 -22.45
C HIS A 106 -13.30 -19.55 -22.32
N GLU A 107 -12.36 -20.18 -23.02
CA GLU A 107 -12.19 -21.65 -23.08
C GLU A 107 -13.45 -22.43 -23.53
N GLY A 108 -14.32 -21.81 -24.32
CA GLY A 108 -15.57 -22.43 -24.80
C GLY A 108 -16.77 -22.24 -23.87
N GLU A 109 -16.59 -21.59 -22.72
CA GLU A 109 -17.64 -21.29 -21.74
C GLU A 109 -18.00 -19.78 -21.76
N PRO A 110 -19.31 -19.43 -21.75
CA PRO A 110 -19.74 -18.04 -21.78
C PRO A 110 -19.57 -17.34 -20.41
N VAL A 111 -19.04 -16.11 -20.43
CA VAL A 111 -18.70 -15.26 -19.27
C VAL A 111 -19.30 -13.86 -19.43
N ALA A 112 -19.58 -13.12 -18.34
CA ALA A 112 -20.14 -11.75 -18.37
C ALA A 112 -19.20 -10.70 -17.69
N HIS A 113 -18.99 -9.52 -18.28
CA HIS A 113 -18.07 -8.41 -17.83
C HIS A 113 -18.72 -7.03 -17.58
N LEU A 114 -18.63 -6.39 -16.40
CA LEU A 114 -19.18 -5.04 -16.15
C LEU A 114 -18.42 -3.95 -16.91
N PRO A 115 -19.09 -2.92 -17.48
CA PRO A 115 -18.39 -1.73 -17.94
C PRO A 115 -18.16 -0.74 -16.78
N GLY A 116 -16.89 -0.38 -16.53
CA GLY A 116 -16.50 0.51 -15.42
C GLY A 116 -16.58 -0.20 -14.06
N TRP A 117 -16.27 0.40 -12.92
CA TRP A 117 -16.68 1.77 -12.61
C TRP A 117 -16.26 2.09 -11.15
N ASP A 118 -14.97 2.10 -10.77
CA ASP A 118 -14.32 3.34 -10.31
C ASP A 118 -12.88 3.13 -9.75
N ASP A 119 -12.15 2.05 -10.05
CA ASP A 119 -10.71 1.98 -9.69
C ASP A 119 -9.89 1.17 -10.69
N PRO A 120 -8.83 1.72 -11.30
CA PRO A 120 -8.34 1.12 -12.51
C PRO A 120 -6.96 0.42 -12.31
N SER A 121 -6.25 0.54 -11.17
CA SER A 121 -4.93 -0.11 -11.03
C SER A 121 -5.00 -1.62 -10.74
N ILE A 122 -6.17 -2.22 -10.94
CA ILE A 122 -6.49 -3.63 -10.76
C ILE A 122 -6.86 -4.18 -12.16
N PRO A 123 -6.11 -5.15 -12.70
CA PRO A 123 -6.58 -5.95 -13.83
C PRO A 123 -7.83 -6.74 -13.41
N ARG A 124 -8.77 -6.82 -14.35
CA ARG A 124 -10.16 -7.28 -14.24
C ARG A 124 -10.37 -8.77 -13.84
N GLU A 125 -9.47 -9.44 -13.10
CA GLU A 125 -9.25 -10.89 -13.28
C GLU A 125 -9.54 -11.84 -12.09
N ALA A 126 -9.99 -11.39 -10.90
CA ALA A 126 -10.53 -12.30 -9.85
C ALA A 126 -12.07 -12.32 -9.80
N PHE A 127 -12.72 -11.73 -10.81
CA PHE A 127 -14.14 -11.37 -10.81
C PHE A 127 -14.99 -12.58 -11.22
N VAL A 128 -15.17 -13.51 -10.29
CA VAL A 128 -16.16 -14.59 -10.41
C VAL A 128 -17.29 -14.30 -9.44
N LEU A 129 -18.51 -14.21 -9.97
CA LEU A 129 -19.68 -14.89 -9.40
C LEU A 129 -20.68 -15.15 -10.52
N ALA A 130 -20.73 -16.41 -10.96
CA ALA A 130 -21.84 -16.97 -11.70
C ALA A 130 -23.09 -17.01 -10.81
N ASP A 131 -24.29 -16.93 -11.39
CA ASP A 131 -25.57 -17.15 -10.68
C ASP A 131 -25.66 -18.54 -10.01
N SER A 132 -24.73 -19.45 -10.32
CA SER A 132 -24.63 -20.80 -9.74
C SER A 132 -23.68 -20.92 -8.54
N GLU A 133 -22.93 -19.89 -8.16
CA GLU A 133 -21.86 -20.04 -7.17
C GLU A 133 -22.07 -19.18 -5.94
N THR A 134 -23.11 -19.44 -5.15
CA THR A 134 -23.10 -18.96 -3.77
C THR A 134 -22.05 -19.76 -2.97
N ARG A 135 -20.75 -19.42 -3.12
CA ARG A 135 -19.67 -20.12 -2.43
C ARG A 135 -19.73 -19.78 -0.94
N PHE A 136 -19.97 -20.82 -0.16
CA PHE A 136 -19.79 -20.78 1.28
C PHE A 136 -18.30 -20.70 1.60
N ALA A 137 -17.91 -19.74 2.45
CA ALA A 137 -16.58 -19.74 3.04
C ALA A 137 -16.67 -19.80 4.56
N GLY A 138 -15.94 -20.76 5.11
CA GLY A 138 -15.81 -21.01 6.54
C GLY A 138 -14.34 -20.98 6.94
N GLU A 139 -14.00 -20.17 7.94
CA GLU A 139 -12.65 -20.12 8.50
C GLU A 139 -12.77 -20.14 10.02
N VAL A 140 -12.02 -21.02 10.69
CA VAL A 140 -11.86 -20.94 12.15
C VAL A 140 -11.09 -19.67 12.45
N VAL A 141 -11.76 -18.70 13.06
CA VAL A 141 -11.12 -17.48 13.52
C VAL A 141 -10.29 -17.79 14.73
N ARG A 142 -10.86 -18.55 15.68
CA ARG A 142 -10.29 -18.84 16.99
C ARG A 142 -10.70 -20.22 17.48
N SER A 143 -9.81 -20.98 18.12
CA SER A 143 -10.20 -22.25 18.75
C SER A 143 -9.33 -22.59 19.94
N ARG A 144 -9.92 -23.12 21.02
CA ARG A 144 -9.18 -23.53 22.20
C ARG A 144 -9.81 -24.74 22.86
N VAL A 145 -9.04 -25.43 23.70
CA VAL A 145 -9.49 -26.57 24.49
C VAL A 145 -9.56 -26.18 25.95
N VAL A 146 -10.77 -26.06 26.51
CA VAL A 146 -10.97 -25.72 27.93
C VAL A 146 -11.48 -26.97 28.67
N GLY A 147 -10.58 -27.64 29.38
CA GLY A 147 -10.93 -28.85 30.13
C GLY A 147 -11.35 -30.00 29.21
N ASP A 148 -12.62 -30.40 29.26
CA ASP A 148 -13.23 -31.42 28.38
C ASP A 148 -14.06 -30.83 27.23
N ARG A 149 -13.97 -29.51 27.02
CA ARG A 149 -14.71 -28.77 26.01
C ARG A 149 -13.79 -28.16 24.97
N PHE A 150 -14.27 -28.10 23.74
CA PHE A 150 -13.64 -27.41 22.63
C PHE A 150 -14.50 -26.20 22.27
N GLU A 151 -13.91 -25.02 22.40
CA GLU A 151 -14.52 -23.76 22.04
C GLU A 151 -13.91 -23.28 20.74
N ALA A 152 -14.72 -23.01 19.73
CA ALA A 152 -14.26 -22.45 18.47
C ALA A 152 -15.15 -21.31 18.02
N VAL A 153 -14.51 -20.22 17.61
CA VAL A 153 -15.13 -19.15 16.85
C VAL A 153 -14.76 -19.35 15.40
N PHE A 154 -15.75 -19.45 14.54
CA PHE A 154 -15.53 -19.50 13.10
C PHE A 154 -16.32 -18.38 12.41
N ARG A 155 -15.76 -17.91 11.31
CA ARG A 155 -16.38 -16.97 10.39
C ARG A 155 -17.01 -17.78 9.29
N ALA A 156 -18.30 -17.56 9.07
CA ALA A 156 -19.04 -18.20 7.99
C ALA A 156 -19.88 -17.15 7.27
N GLY A 157 -19.88 -17.20 5.95
CA GLY A 157 -20.53 -16.17 5.15
C GLY A 157 -20.56 -16.46 3.66
N PHE A 158 -21.10 -15.48 2.94
CA PHE A 158 -21.16 -15.47 1.49
C PHE A 158 -19.93 -14.79 0.91
N ALA A 159 -19.41 -15.31 -0.19
CA ALA A 159 -18.56 -14.51 -1.08
C ALA A 159 -19.41 -13.37 -1.66
N HIS A 160 -19.01 -12.12 -1.42
CA HIS A 160 -19.57 -10.92 -2.04
C HIS A 160 -21.11 -10.74 -2.01
N ILE A 161 -21.64 -10.28 -0.88
CA ILE A 161 -22.97 -9.66 -0.81
C ILE A 161 -22.76 -8.24 -0.25
N ASP A 162 -23.31 -7.22 -0.91
CA ASP A 162 -23.28 -5.83 -0.42
C ASP A 162 -24.73 -5.38 -0.22
N VAL A 163 -25.27 -5.66 0.97
CA VAL A 163 -26.63 -5.24 1.35
C VAL A 163 -26.55 -4.46 2.67
N PRO A 164 -26.65 -3.12 2.62
CA PRO A 164 -26.60 -2.28 3.81
C PRO A 164 -27.61 -2.71 4.88
N GLY A 165 -27.12 -3.01 6.09
CA GLY A 165 -27.95 -3.35 7.26
C GLY A 165 -28.52 -4.78 7.28
N ALA A 166 -28.13 -5.66 6.34
CA ALA A 166 -28.52 -7.06 6.39
C ALA A 166 -27.66 -7.85 7.40
N VAL A 167 -28.30 -8.69 8.21
CA VAL A 167 -27.63 -9.56 9.18
C VAL A 167 -27.67 -11.00 8.67
N PRO A 168 -26.53 -11.69 8.54
CA PRO A 168 -26.53 -13.10 8.14
C PRO A 168 -27.09 -13.98 9.27
N GLU A 169 -28.05 -14.84 8.95
CA GLU A 169 -28.52 -15.90 9.84
C GLU A 169 -27.71 -17.18 9.55
N LEU A 170 -27.20 -17.87 10.57
CA LEU A 170 -26.54 -19.17 10.41
C LEU A 170 -27.32 -20.25 11.14
N THR A 171 -27.54 -21.36 10.46
CA THR A 171 -28.09 -22.60 11.03
C THR A 171 -27.02 -23.67 10.98
N VAL A 172 -26.68 -24.26 12.13
CA VAL A 172 -25.80 -25.43 12.19
C VAL A 172 -26.63 -26.67 11.87
N LEU A 173 -26.25 -27.39 10.81
CA LEU A 173 -26.92 -28.63 10.37
C LEU A 173 -26.33 -29.86 11.07
N THR A 174 -25.08 -29.80 11.56
CA THR A 174 -24.44 -30.89 12.30
C THR A 174 -25.16 -31.17 13.65
N PRO A 175 -25.68 -32.38 13.90
CA PRO A 175 -26.43 -32.69 15.11
C PRO A 175 -25.63 -32.52 16.41
N GLY A 176 -26.21 -31.80 17.38
CA GLY A 176 -25.62 -31.62 18.71
C GLY A 176 -24.55 -30.53 18.80
N VAL A 177 -24.28 -29.84 17.69
CA VAL A 177 -23.43 -28.65 17.65
C VAL A 177 -24.33 -27.42 17.64
N ARG A 178 -24.13 -26.50 18.59
CA ARG A 178 -24.84 -25.21 18.61
C ARG A 178 -23.84 -24.11 18.35
N ALA A 179 -24.24 -23.17 17.49
CA ALA A 179 -23.50 -21.94 17.27
C ALA A 179 -24.29 -20.77 17.84
N GLU A 180 -23.61 -19.88 18.56
CA GLU A 180 -24.16 -18.60 19.01
C GLU A 180 -23.53 -17.47 18.21
N TRP A 181 -24.36 -16.51 17.78
CA TRP A 181 -23.89 -15.31 17.09
C TRP A 181 -23.18 -14.39 18.10
N THR A 182 -21.94 -14.02 17.82
CA THR A 182 -21.09 -13.29 18.79
C THR A 182 -20.72 -11.86 18.38
N GLY A 183 -21.28 -11.33 17.29
CA GLY A 183 -21.40 -9.87 17.15
C GLY A 183 -20.51 -9.16 16.11
N GLU A 184 -19.85 -9.85 15.18
CA GLU A 184 -19.13 -9.18 14.09
C GLU A 184 -19.53 -9.69 12.71
N THR A 185 -20.06 -8.78 11.88
CA THR A 185 -19.98 -8.82 10.40
C THR A 185 -18.70 -8.11 10.00
N SER A 186 -17.57 -8.82 10.03
CA SER A 186 -16.27 -8.24 9.70
C SER A 186 -15.93 -8.49 8.23
N GLY A 187 -15.91 -7.42 7.43
CA GLY A 187 -15.18 -7.41 6.15
C GLY A 187 -13.68 -7.41 6.44
N HIS A 188 -13.11 -8.57 6.74
CA HIS A 188 -11.68 -8.71 7.02
C HIS A 188 -10.88 -8.76 5.71
N ARG A 189 -9.82 -7.94 5.59
CA ARG A 189 -8.68 -8.21 4.70
C ARG A 189 -7.52 -8.70 5.57
N GLY A 190 -7.23 -10.00 5.54
CA GLY A 190 -6.00 -10.59 6.08
C GLY A 190 -4.82 -10.45 5.11
N GLY A 191 -3.60 -10.42 5.67
CA GLY A 191 -2.33 -10.24 4.97
C GLY A 191 -1.90 -11.43 4.08
N ALA A 192 -0.76 -11.24 3.41
CA ALA A 192 -0.27 -12.01 2.27
C ALA A 192 -0.12 -13.53 2.48
N ALA A 193 -0.63 -14.31 1.51
CA ALA A 193 0.12 -15.31 0.71
C ALA A 193 -0.80 -16.25 -0.10
N THR A 194 -2.09 -16.35 0.23
CA THR A 194 -3.03 -17.23 -0.48
C THR A 194 -4.43 -16.60 -0.51
N TRP A 195 -4.93 -16.29 -1.71
CA TRP A 195 -6.32 -15.94 -2.06
C TRP A 195 -7.03 -14.83 -1.24
N ARG A 196 -7.22 -13.66 -1.87
CA ARG A 196 -7.92 -12.49 -1.30
C ARG A 196 -9.41 -12.48 -1.69
N GLU A 197 -10.28 -13.04 -0.85
CA GLU A 197 -11.74 -12.97 -1.03
C GLU A 197 -12.39 -12.07 0.04
N THR A 198 -13.37 -11.24 -0.36
CA THR A 198 -14.12 -10.35 0.55
C THR A 198 -15.42 -11.04 0.92
N TYR A 199 -15.66 -11.29 2.20
CA TYR A 199 -16.85 -11.99 2.66
C TYR A 199 -17.64 -11.17 3.68
N ASP A 200 -18.96 -11.22 3.58
CA ASP A 200 -19.87 -10.88 4.68
C ASP A 200 -19.87 -12.07 5.65
N ARG A 201 -18.81 -12.14 6.47
CA ARG A 201 -18.63 -13.19 7.48
C ARG A 201 -19.26 -12.75 8.79
N SER A 202 -20.28 -13.49 9.22
CA SER A 202 -20.72 -13.45 10.62
C SER A 202 -19.83 -14.35 11.46
N THR A 203 -19.57 -13.92 12.69
CA THR A 203 -18.74 -14.64 13.65
C THR A 203 -19.61 -15.47 14.59
N TRP A 204 -19.33 -16.77 14.67
CA TRP A 204 -20.14 -17.76 15.36
C TRP A 204 -19.29 -18.55 16.35
N ALA A 205 -19.70 -18.59 17.61
CA ALA A 205 -19.06 -19.39 18.64
C ALA A 205 -19.75 -20.74 18.77
N VAL A 206 -18.97 -21.81 18.72
CA VAL A 206 -19.40 -23.19 18.96
C VAL A 206 -18.69 -23.70 20.20
N ASP A 207 -19.47 -24.38 21.02
CA ASP A 207 -19.00 -25.10 22.18
C ASP A 207 -19.44 -26.57 22.03
N VAL A 208 -18.46 -27.47 21.89
CA VAL A 208 -18.67 -28.90 21.73
C VAL A 208 -17.80 -29.69 22.69
N ALA A 209 -18.30 -30.83 23.17
CA ALA A 209 -17.50 -31.74 23.99
C ALA A 209 -16.31 -32.28 23.18
N LEU A 210 -15.12 -32.31 23.77
CA LEU A 210 -13.88 -32.86 23.15
C LEU A 210 -14.07 -34.29 22.63
N SER A 211 -14.92 -35.09 23.29
CA SER A 211 -15.26 -36.46 22.89
C SER A 211 -15.94 -36.56 21.52
N ARG A 212 -16.34 -35.42 20.93
CA ARG A 212 -16.90 -35.33 19.57
C ARG A 212 -15.84 -35.08 18.50
N LEU A 213 -14.63 -34.67 18.87
CA LEU A 213 -13.55 -34.49 17.91
C LEU A 213 -13.02 -35.86 17.47
N GLY A 214 -12.70 -35.99 16.18
CA GLY A 214 -12.08 -37.20 15.64
C GLY A 214 -10.66 -37.44 16.15
N PRO A 215 -9.97 -38.51 15.69
CA PRO A 215 -8.61 -38.84 16.10
C PRO A 215 -7.58 -37.71 15.90
N GLU A 216 -7.85 -36.81 14.96
CA GLU A 216 -7.01 -35.64 14.62
C GLU A 216 -7.41 -34.38 15.39
N GLN A 217 -8.25 -34.51 16.43
CA GLN A 217 -8.87 -33.39 17.16
C GLN A 217 -9.61 -32.40 16.23
N ALA A 218 -10.20 -32.93 15.16
CA ALA A 218 -10.95 -32.16 14.18
C ALA A 218 -12.43 -32.56 14.14
N LEU A 219 -13.30 -31.61 13.81
CA LEU A 219 -14.73 -31.77 13.61
C LEU A 219 -15.19 -30.95 12.40
N GLU A 220 -15.78 -31.61 11.40
CA GLU A 220 -16.41 -30.92 10.28
C GLU A 220 -17.85 -30.52 10.66
N VAL A 221 -18.13 -29.21 10.64
CA VAL A 221 -19.45 -28.66 10.94
C VAL A 221 -20.11 -28.19 9.65
N GLU A 222 -21.25 -28.78 9.30
CA GLU A 222 -22.09 -28.35 8.21
C GLU A 222 -22.99 -27.21 8.68
N VAL A 223 -23.02 -26.12 7.92
CA VAL A 223 -23.77 -24.91 8.24
C VAL A 223 -24.51 -24.40 7.00
N GLU A 224 -25.65 -23.76 7.25
CA GLU A 224 -26.44 -23.00 6.28
C GLU A 224 -26.39 -21.52 6.69
N VAL A 225 -25.99 -20.63 5.78
CA VAL A 225 -26.04 -19.18 5.99
C VAL A 225 -27.13 -18.58 5.11
N ARG A 226 -27.94 -17.68 5.67
CA ARG A 226 -28.97 -16.91 4.98
C ARG A 226 -28.69 -15.42 5.09
N LEU A 227 -28.71 -14.72 3.96
CA LEU A 227 -28.53 -13.26 3.92
C LEU A 227 -29.36 -12.68 2.78
N ALA A 228 -30.18 -11.68 3.08
CA ALA A 228 -30.99 -10.95 2.10
C ALA A 228 -31.78 -11.86 1.11
N GLY A 229 -32.36 -12.96 1.61
CA GLY A 229 -33.13 -13.92 0.82
C GLY A 229 -32.31 -14.95 0.04
N ARG A 230 -30.98 -14.92 0.15
CA ARG A 230 -30.06 -15.94 -0.40
C ARG A 230 -29.72 -16.97 0.67
N THR A 231 -29.44 -18.20 0.26
CA THR A 231 -29.03 -19.30 1.15
C THR A 231 -27.77 -19.96 0.59
N ALA A 232 -26.77 -20.22 1.43
CA ALA A 232 -25.57 -20.99 1.10
C ALA A 232 -25.38 -22.09 2.14
N THR A 233 -25.03 -23.30 1.71
CA THR A 233 -24.59 -24.37 2.62
C THR A 233 -23.12 -24.66 2.41
N GLY A 234 -22.43 -25.04 3.48
CA GLY A 234 -21.07 -25.54 3.37
C GLY A 234 -20.55 -26.07 4.68
N ARG A 235 -19.26 -26.45 4.67
CA ARG A 235 -18.61 -27.16 5.77
C ARG A 235 -17.47 -26.34 6.31
N VAL A 236 -17.35 -26.30 7.63
CA VAL A 236 -16.26 -25.67 8.36
C VAL A 236 -15.51 -26.75 9.10
N GLY A 237 -14.24 -26.96 8.75
CA GLY A 237 -13.35 -27.81 9.54
C GLY A 237 -12.95 -27.07 10.81
N LEU A 238 -13.43 -27.53 11.96
CA LEU A 238 -12.94 -27.09 13.26
C LEU A 238 -11.78 -27.98 13.65
N VAL A 239 -10.58 -27.44 13.84
CA VAL A 239 -9.40 -28.21 14.24
C VAL A 239 -8.91 -27.64 15.57
N ALA A 240 -8.83 -28.47 16.60
CA ALA A 240 -8.12 -28.07 17.81
C ALA A 240 -6.63 -28.13 17.54
N ALA A 241 -5.95 -27.00 17.72
CA ALA A 241 -4.50 -27.01 17.70
C ALA A 241 -4.02 -27.91 18.86
N PRO A 242 -3.18 -28.93 18.60
CA PRO A 242 -2.58 -29.69 19.68
C PRO A 242 -1.69 -28.74 20.49
N ASP A 243 -1.72 -28.90 21.80
CA ASP A 243 -0.82 -28.14 22.68
C ASP A 243 0.63 -28.51 22.33
N PRO A 244 1.50 -27.54 21.97
CA PRO A 244 2.85 -27.82 21.52
C PRO A 244 3.65 -28.65 22.54
N ILE A 245 4.28 -29.72 22.03
CA ILE A 245 5.20 -30.55 22.81
C ILE A 245 6.53 -29.80 22.92
N GLY A 246 6.74 -29.09 24.02
CA GLY A 246 7.98 -28.34 24.29
C GLY A 246 7.74 -26.91 24.78
N PRO A 247 8.70 -25.99 24.53
CA PRO A 247 8.55 -24.59 24.88
C PRO A 247 7.37 -23.93 24.17
N ALA A 248 6.61 -23.12 24.89
CA ALA A 248 5.41 -22.46 24.36
C ALA A 248 5.09 -21.15 25.10
N VAL A 249 4.37 -20.26 24.43
CA VAL A 249 3.82 -19.02 25.01
C VAL A 249 2.37 -19.24 25.48
N ASP A 250 2.12 -19.03 26.76
CA ASP A 250 0.82 -19.27 27.41
C ASP A 250 -0.03 -17.99 27.53
N ALA A 251 0.59 -16.81 27.55
CA ALA A 251 -0.09 -15.50 27.59
C ALA A 251 0.83 -14.37 27.15
N ILE A 252 0.24 -13.36 26.49
CA ILE A 252 0.88 -12.08 26.20
C ILE A 252 -0.06 -10.96 26.65
N SER A 253 0.44 -10.00 27.41
CA SER A 253 -0.30 -8.81 27.85
C SER A 253 0.52 -7.54 27.66
N LEU A 254 -0.17 -6.41 27.52
CA LEU A 254 0.42 -5.07 27.63
C LEU A 254 0.07 -4.50 29.01
N GLU A 255 1.09 -4.19 29.81
CA GLU A 255 0.93 -3.77 31.19
C GLU A 255 1.85 -2.59 31.52
N ARG A 256 1.26 -1.40 31.72
CA ARG A 256 1.95 -0.20 32.22
C ARG A 256 3.23 0.16 31.45
N GLY A 257 3.17 0.13 30.12
CA GLY A 257 4.29 0.43 29.23
C GLY A 257 5.27 -0.73 29.05
N THR A 258 4.87 -1.96 29.36
CA THR A 258 5.66 -3.17 29.14
C THR A 258 4.86 -4.27 28.44
N ILE A 259 5.55 -5.16 27.74
CA ILE A 259 4.99 -6.38 27.17
C ILE A 259 5.36 -7.53 28.10
N VAL A 260 4.37 -8.21 28.66
CA VAL A 260 4.58 -9.34 29.55
C VAL A 260 4.24 -10.63 28.80
N VAL A 261 5.23 -11.51 28.69
CA VAL A 261 5.08 -12.83 28.08
C VAL A 261 5.19 -13.89 29.16
N ASN A 262 4.13 -14.66 29.34
CA ASN A 262 4.14 -15.84 30.19
C ASN A 262 4.13 -17.08 29.31
N GLY A 263 4.84 -18.11 29.72
CA GLY A 263 4.90 -19.35 28.97
C GLY A 263 5.55 -20.46 29.78
N ARG A 264 6.01 -21.48 29.06
CA ARG A 264 6.63 -22.67 29.66
C ARG A 264 7.74 -23.25 28.80
N GLY A 265 8.55 -24.13 29.41
CA GLY A 265 9.55 -24.94 28.73
C GLY A 265 10.83 -24.21 28.33
N LEU A 266 11.03 -22.96 28.77
CA LEU A 266 12.26 -22.22 28.50
C LEU A 266 13.27 -22.31 29.64
N ASP A 267 14.54 -22.46 29.26
CA ASP A 267 15.67 -22.42 30.20
C ASP A 267 16.39 -21.07 30.25
N ALA A 268 16.30 -20.29 29.18
CA ALA A 268 16.89 -18.97 29.04
C ALA A 268 15.82 -17.93 28.68
N ALA A 269 16.15 -16.66 28.87
CA ALA A 269 15.26 -15.57 28.49
C ALA A 269 15.03 -15.57 26.97
N PRO A 270 13.78 -15.47 26.49
CA PRO A 270 13.50 -15.26 25.08
C PRO A 270 13.73 -13.79 24.68
N THR A 271 13.85 -13.55 23.39
CA THR A 271 13.82 -12.23 22.75
C THR A 271 12.43 -11.96 22.17
N LEU A 272 12.10 -10.68 21.95
CA LEU A 272 10.93 -10.28 21.17
C LEU A 272 11.41 -9.59 19.89
N GLU A 273 11.13 -10.20 18.74
CA GLU A 273 11.76 -9.87 17.46
C GLU A 273 10.75 -9.48 16.40
N SER A 274 11.06 -8.40 15.67
CA SER A 274 10.37 -7.97 14.47
C SER A 274 11.39 -7.74 13.35
N ALA A 275 10.92 -7.42 12.14
CA ALA A 275 11.81 -7.10 11.01
C ALA A 275 12.73 -5.87 11.27
N SER A 276 12.45 -5.05 12.28
CA SER A 276 13.13 -3.76 12.50
C SER A 276 13.64 -3.53 13.92
N VAL A 277 13.25 -4.38 14.87
CA VAL A 277 13.55 -4.26 16.30
C VAL A 277 13.67 -5.65 16.91
N THR A 278 14.76 -5.87 17.64
CA THR A 278 14.97 -7.01 18.56
C THR A 278 15.04 -6.46 19.97
N LEU A 279 14.22 -6.99 20.88
CA LEU A 279 14.17 -6.58 22.27
C LEU A 279 14.61 -7.73 23.18
N GLU A 280 15.52 -7.40 24.09
CA GLU A 280 15.91 -8.26 25.19
C GLU A 280 14.89 -8.15 26.33
N ALA A 281 14.66 -9.27 27.04
CA ALA A 281 13.83 -9.26 28.23
C ALA A 281 14.54 -8.47 29.36
N THR A 282 13.88 -7.42 29.85
CA THR A 282 14.34 -6.64 31.02
C THR A 282 14.19 -7.39 32.34
N GLU A 283 13.22 -8.30 32.41
CA GLU A 283 13.05 -9.23 33.52
C GLU A 283 12.78 -10.63 32.96
N PHE A 284 13.39 -11.65 33.56
CA PHE A 284 13.09 -13.05 33.28
C PHE A 284 13.07 -13.84 34.59
N ALA A 285 11.94 -14.50 34.88
CA ALA A 285 11.75 -15.31 36.06
C ALA A 285 11.15 -16.67 35.70
N ARG A 286 11.56 -17.71 36.43
CA ARG A 286 11.07 -19.07 36.27
C ARG A 286 10.43 -19.61 37.54
N LEU A 287 9.37 -20.39 37.39
CA LEU A 287 8.75 -21.17 38.45
C LEU A 287 8.44 -22.57 37.91
N GLY A 288 9.32 -23.53 38.21
CA GLY A 288 9.24 -24.87 37.62
C GLY A 288 9.43 -24.82 36.11
N SER A 289 8.47 -25.35 35.35
CA SER A 289 8.46 -25.29 33.89
C SER A 289 7.93 -23.97 33.34
N SER A 290 7.28 -23.13 34.15
CA SER A 290 6.72 -21.85 33.69
C SER A 290 7.76 -20.74 33.75
N PHE A 291 7.62 -19.76 32.85
CA PHE A 291 8.42 -18.54 32.82
C PHE A 291 7.55 -17.30 32.70
N ARG A 292 8.11 -16.17 33.12
CA ARG A 292 7.64 -14.82 32.87
C ARG A 292 8.80 -14.00 32.32
N ALA A 293 8.61 -13.39 31.16
CA ALA A 293 9.53 -12.45 30.53
C ALA A 293 8.85 -11.07 30.38
N VAL A 294 9.59 -10.00 30.66
CA VAL A 294 9.10 -8.62 30.51
C VAL A 294 9.95 -7.87 29.52
N PHE A 295 9.33 -7.32 28.49
CA PHE A 295 9.96 -6.52 27.46
C PHE A 295 9.52 -5.06 27.57
N PRO A 296 10.39 -4.10 27.23
CA PRO A 296 9.98 -2.72 27.12
C PRO A 296 8.97 -2.57 25.97
N ALA A 297 7.94 -1.75 26.15
CA ALA A 297 7.00 -1.42 25.07
C ALA A 297 7.47 -0.24 24.21
N THR A 298 8.76 0.11 24.34
CA THR A 298 9.44 1.17 23.61
C THR A 298 10.79 0.66 23.12
N ALA A 299 11.25 1.18 21.99
CA ALA A 299 12.61 0.97 21.51
C ALA A 299 13.30 2.32 21.30
N GLU A 300 14.54 2.44 21.77
CA GLU A 300 15.42 3.53 21.33
C GLU A 300 16.11 3.09 20.06
N ARG A 301 15.76 3.75 18.96
CA ARG A 301 16.34 3.52 17.64
C ARG A 301 17.03 4.80 17.22
N TRP A 302 18.27 4.66 16.78
CA TRP A 302 19.02 5.74 16.13
C TRP A 302 19.30 6.98 17.02
N GLY A 303 19.39 6.81 18.35
CA GLY A 303 19.76 7.90 19.26
C GLY A 303 18.75 9.05 19.35
N ARG A 304 17.49 8.79 18.98
CA ARG A 304 16.40 9.79 18.99
C ARG A 304 15.44 9.63 20.18
N GLY A 305 15.91 8.94 21.23
CA GLY A 305 15.13 8.59 22.42
C GLY A 305 14.23 7.36 22.22
N ALA A 306 13.81 6.77 23.33
CA ALA A 306 12.90 5.64 23.33
C ALA A 306 11.47 6.07 22.91
N LEU A 307 10.95 5.46 21.86
CA LEU A 307 9.58 5.67 21.37
C LEU A 307 8.79 4.36 21.43
N PRO A 308 7.45 4.39 21.47
CA PRO A 308 6.63 3.19 21.37
C PRO A 308 7.03 2.31 20.18
N LEU A 309 6.88 1.00 20.35
CA LEU A 309 7.25 0.05 19.30
C LEU A 309 6.49 0.31 17.99
N PRO A 310 7.16 0.19 16.82
CA PRO A 310 6.50 0.30 15.52
C PRO A 310 5.39 -0.73 15.33
N VAL A 311 4.38 -0.37 14.54
CA VAL A 311 3.41 -1.36 14.03
C VAL A 311 4.14 -2.46 13.25
N GLY A 312 3.69 -3.70 13.42
CA GLY A 312 4.35 -4.86 12.81
C GLY A 312 4.11 -6.15 13.58
N ASP A 313 4.66 -7.22 13.04
CA ASP A 313 4.65 -8.55 13.66
C ASP A 313 5.89 -8.72 14.55
N TYR A 314 5.65 -9.21 15.76
CA TYR A 314 6.66 -9.50 16.77
C TYR A 314 6.53 -10.95 17.18
N ALA A 315 7.58 -11.73 16.96
CA ALA A 315 7.69 -13.11 17.39
C ALA A 315 8.44 -13.19 18.72
N VAL A 316 8.01 -14.09 19.61
CA VAL A 316 8.81 -14.46 20.79
C VAL A 316 9.80 -15.52 20.34
N VAL A 317 11.10 -15.24 20.42
CA VAL A 317 12.15 -16.08 19.85
C VAL A 317 13.03 -16.65 20.97
N SER A 318 13.42 -17.92 20.84
CA SER A 318 14.37 -18.57 21.73
C SER A 318 15.28 -19.48 20.92
N GLN A 319 16.60 -19.36 21.11
CA GLN A 319 17.61 -20.15 20.39
C GLN A 319 17.49 -20.04 18.85
N GLY A 320 16.97 -18.92 18.35
CA GLY A 320 16.76 -18.66 16.92
C GLY A 320 15.43 -19.16 16.36
N ASP A 321 14.62 -19.85 17.16
CA ASP A 321 13.30 -20.35 16.75
C ASP A 321 12.17 -19.54 17.40
N ALA A 322 11.16 -19.20 16.59
CA ALA A 322 9.94 -18.58 17.08
C ALA A 322 9.12 -19.59 17.91
N LEU A 323 8.69 -19.17 19.09
CA LEU A 323 7.95 -20.00 20.02
C LEU A 323 6.47 -20.04 19.63
N PRO A 324 5.86 -21.24 19.50
CA PRO A 324 4.44 -21.35 19.25
C PRO A 324 3.64 -20.89 20.47
N LEU A 325 2.46 -20.33 20.24
CA LEU A 325 1.48 -20.14 21.30
C LEU A 325 0.86 -21.47 21.73
N SER A 326 0.51 -21.57 23.01
CA SER A 326 -0.25 -22.69 23.57
C SER A 326 -1.60 -22.84 22.86
N ALA A 327 -2.12 -24.07 22.81
CA ALA A 327 -3.41 -24.36 22.17
C ALA A 327 -4.58 -23.50 22.70
N ASP A 328 -4.46 -22.96 23.92
CA ASP A 328 -5.47 -22.10 24.52
C ASP A 328 -5.55 -20.70 23.89
N LEU A 329 -4.47 -20.27 23.24
CA LEU A 329 -4.38 -18.99 22.55
C LEU A 329 -4.36 -19.12 21.03
N VAL A 330 -4.02 -20.29 20.48
CA VAL A 330 -3.94 -20.47 19.02
C VAL A 330 -5.27 -20.08 18.37
N GLY A 331 -5.20 -19.14 17.45
CA GLY A 331 -6.37 -18.58 16.79
C GLY A 331 -7.18 -17.62 17.66
N TRP A 332 -7.01 -17.46 18.98
CA TRP A 332 -7.75 -16.43 19.74
C TRP A 332 -6.94 -15.12 19.88
N PRO A 333 -7.04 -14.14 18.95
CA PRO A 333 -6.39 -12.86 19.14
C PRO A 333 -6.89 -12.19 20.42
N THR A 334 -6.01 -12.06 21.40
CA THR A 334 -6.28 -11.23 22.57
C THR A 334 -6.07 -9.81 22.13
N ASP A 335 -7.11 -8.96 22.14
CA ASP A 335 -6.93 -7.54 21.89
C ASP A 335 -6.03 -6.95 22.99
N LEU A 336 -4.99 -6.26 22.57
CA LEU A 336 -4.00 -5.66 23.44
C LEU A 336 -4.05 -4.14 23.27
N GLU A 337 -4.16 -3.41 24.38
CA GLU A 337 -4.12 -1.95 24.37
C GLU A 337 -3.44 -1.44 25.64
N ASP A 338 -2.44 -0.58 25.47
CA ASP A 338 -1.80 0.15 26.56
C ASP A 338 -1.20 1.45 26.05
N GLY A 339 -1.87 2.56 26.34
CA GLY A 339 -1.49 3.88 25.87
C GLY A 339 -1.40 3.95 24.33
N PRO A 340 -0.21 4.22 23.76
CA PRO A 340 -0.03 4.38 22.32
C PRO A 340 0.07 3.06 21.54
N LEU A 341 0.01 1.90 22.20
CA LEU A 341 0.10 0.59 21.57
C LEU A 341 -1.24 -0.10 21.52
N VAL A 342 -1.60 -0.58 20.33
CA VAL A 342 -2.78 -1.41 20.08
C VAL A 342 -2.36 -2.60 19.24
N GLY A 343 -2.85 -3.79 19.54
CA GLY A 343 -2.44 -5.00 18.84
C GLY A 343 -3.31 -6.20 19.15
N HIS A 344 -2.88 -7.36 18.67
CA HIS A 344 -3.45 -8.65 19.03
C HIS A 344 -2.41 -9.75 19.00
N THR A 345 -2.64 -10.85 19.71
CA THR A 345 -1.76 -12.03 19.64
C THR A 345 -1.78 -12.70 18.26
N THR A 346 -0.64 -13.21 17.82
CA THR A 346 -0.45 -14.04 16.61
C THR A 346 -0.21 -15.50 17.02
N ASP A 347 0.17 -16.35 16.08
CA ASP A 347 0.56 -17.76 16.25
C ASP A 347 1.93 -17.95 16.92
N VAL A 348 2.82 -16.95 16.86
CA VAL A 348 4.15 -16.98 17.48
C VAL A 348 4.51 -15.76 18.33
N GLY A 349 3.56 -14.85 18.56
CA GLY A 349 3.77 -13.64 19.36
C GLY A 349 2.60 -12.67 19.31
N LEU A 350 2.85 -11.43 18.87
CA LEU A 350 1.82 -10.40 18.70
C LEU A 350 2.01 -9.55 17.44
N ARG A 351 0.91 -8.97 16.96
CA ARG A 351 0.88 -7.97 15.90
C ARG A 351 0.45 -6.64 16.49
N LEU A 352 1.33 -5.66 16.45
CA LEU A 352 1.00 -4.26 16.73
C LEU A 352 0.37 -3.63 15.49
N ILE A 353 -0.77 -2.98 15.67
CA ILE A 353 -1.54 -2.31 14.61
C ILE A 353 -1.61 -0.80 14.86
N LYS A 354 -2.10 -0.06 13.87
CA LYS A 354 -2.23 1.40 13.99
C LYS A 354 -3.09 1.73 15.22
N PRO A 355 -2.59 2.60 16.13
CA PRO A 355 -3.27 2.91 17.39
C PRO A 355 -4.41 3.91 17.14
N ARG A 356 -5.46 3.41 16.49
CA ARG A 356 -6.72 4.12 16.25
C ARG A 356 -7.81 3.51 17.12
N GLN A 357 -8.89 4.25 17.31
CA GLN A 357 -10.06 3.71 17.98
C GLN A 357 -10.63 2.51 17.19
N ARG A 358 -11.32 1.60 17.88
CA ARG A 358 -11.85 0.36 17.26
C ARG A 358 -12.71 0.65 16.03
N ASP A 359 -13.58 1.65 16.12
CA ASP A 359 -14.43 2.06 15.00
C ASP A 359 -13.62 2.71 13.88
N GLU A 360 -12.52 3.40 14.17
CA GLU A 360 -11.62 3.97 13.16
C GLU A 360 -10.75 2.91 12.46
N ASN A 361 -10.46 1.79 13.11
CA ASN A 361 -9.67 0.71 12.52
C ASN A 361 -10.48 -0.15 11.54
N ALA A 362 -11.81 -0.18 11.68
CA ALA A 362 -12.69 -0.91 10.76
C ALA A 362 -12.70 -0.30 9.35
N MET A 363 -12.84 -1.13 8.32
CA MET A 363 -12.93 -0.70 6.93
C MET A 363 -14.11 0.28 6.71
N TYR A 364 -15.30 -0.06 7.23
CA TYR A 364 -16.47 0.82 7.15
C TYR A 364 -16.25 2.11 7.92
N GLY A 365 -15.62 2.06 9.10
CA GLY A 365 -15.27 3.28 9.81
C GLY A 365 -14.29 4.17 9.05
N GLN A 366 -13.29 3.60 8.36
CA GLN A 366 -12.42 4.37 7.45
C GLN A 366 -13.20 4.99 6.28
N ARG A 367 -14.20 4.30 5.74
CA ARG A 367 -15.09 4.88 4.71
C ARG A 367 -15.91 6.03 5.30
N ASP A 368 -16.57 5.81 6.42
CA ASP A 368 -17.41 6.80 7.09
C ASP A 368 -16.59 8.04 7.49
N LEU A 369 -15.34 7.86 7.92
CA LEU A 369 -14.39 8.96 8.19
C LEU A 369 -14.04 9.75 6.93
N ARG A 370 -13.87 9.09 5.77
CA ARG A 370 -13.60 9.76 4.49
C ARG A 370 -14.81 10.52 4.01
N GLU A 371 -16.01 9.96 4.16
CA GLU A 371 -17.27 10.63 3.83
C GLU A 371 -17.50 11.83 4.76
N ALA A 372 -17.26 11.66 6.05
CA ALA A 372 -17.31 12.75 7.03
C ALA A 372 -16.28 13.83 6.70
N TYR A 373 -15.04 13.47 6.36
CA TYR A 373 -14.02 14.41 5.88
C TYR A 373 -14.47 15.13 4.60
N ALA A 374 -15.04 14.42 3.64
CA ALA A 374 -15.52 15.02 2.40
C ALA A 374 -16.66 16.02 2.66
N ALA A 375 -17.54 15.74 3.62
CA ALA A 375 -18.64 16.62 4.02
C ALA A 375 -18.27 17.71 5.04
N LEU A 376 -17.06 17.65 5.63
CA LEU A 376 -16.64 18.57 6.69
C LEU A 376 -16.45 19.98 6.14
N GLU A 377 -17.28 20.92 6.58
CA GLU A 377 -17.11 22.35 6.35
C GLU A 377 -16.42 22.97 7.58
N VAL A 378 -15.21 23.48 7.38
CA VAL A 378 -14.36 24.03 8.45
C VAL A 378 -13.60 25.23 7.91
N ASP A 379 -13.44 26.25 8.74
CA ASP A 379 -12.58 27.39 8.42
C ASP A 379 -11.11 26.96 8.42
N VAL A 380 -10.41 27.34 7.35
CA VAL A 380 -8.98 27.08 7.21
C VAL A 380 -8.22 27.99 8.18
N ASP A 381 -7.40 27.39 9.05
CA ASP A 381 -6.49 28.14 9.90
C ASP A 381 -5.23 28.55 9.14
N ALA A 382 -5.08 29.86 8.94
CA ALA A 382 -3.91 30.48 8.33
C ALA A 382 -2.59 30.21 9.07
N ARG A 383 -2.62 29.80 10.36
CA ARG A 383 -1.45 29.44 11.18
C ARG A 383 -1.36 27.93 11.42
N ALA A 384 -1.82 27.11 10.49
CA ALA A 384 -1.68 25.67 10.56
C ALA A 384 -1.06 25.06 9.30
N ALA A 385 -0.10 24.17 9.50
CA ALA A 385 0.50 23.34 8.46
C ALA A 385 0.39 21.85 8.81
N MET A 386 0.15 21.02 7.80
CA MET A 386 0.09 19.57 7.90
C MET A 386 1.16 18.95 7.00
N PHE A 387 2.07 18.19 7.61
CA PHE A 387 3.18 17.51 6.96
C PHE A 387 2.94 16.01 6.89
N GLN A 388 3.41 15.38 5.82
CA GLN A 388 3.45 13.91 5.72
C GLN A 388 4.53 13.47 4.74
N CYS A 389 5.37 12.52 5.16
CA CYS A 389 6.33 11.84 4.28
C CYS A 389 5.93 10.38 4.07
N TYR A 390 6.08 9.85 2.85
CA TYR A 390 5.98 8.41 2.52
C TYR A 390 4.81 7.69 3.23
N TRP A 391 3.57 8.11 2.96
CA TRP A 391 2.36 7.56 3.59
C TRP A 391 2.31 7.61 5.13
N ALA A 392 2.99 8.60 5.73
CA ALA A 392 3.10 8.85 7.17
C ALA A 392 4.10 7.93 7.91
N GLU A 393 4.97 7.23 7.20
CA GLU A 393 5.87 6.23 7.81
C GLU A 393 7.09 6.84 8.49
N VAL A 394 7.50 8.04 8.08
CA VAL A 394 8.66 8.76 8.63
C VAL A 394 8.39 10.26 8.66
N ALA A 395 9.17 11.01 9.45
CA ALA A 395 9.16 12.48 9.45
C ALA A 395 10.56 13.03 9.14
N THR A 396 10.81 13.23 7.86
CA THR A 396 12.15 13.51 7.30
C THR A 396 12.01 14.36 6.01
N ASP A 397 13.03 14.38 5.17
CA ASP A 397 13.03 14.99 3.83
C ASP A 397 12.72 16.51 3.87
N SER A 398 12.23 17.05 2.75
CA SER A 398 12.04 18.49 2.56
C SER A 398 10.95 19.03 3.50
N GLN A 399 9.98 18.19 3.87
CA GLN A 399 8.96 18.49 4.89
C GLN A 399 9.60 18.83 6.23
N ALA A 400 10.59 18.05 6.68
CA ALA A 400 11.25 18.28 7.95
C ALA A 400 12.03 19.60 7.95
N ALA A 401 12.71 19.92 6.85
CA ALA A 401 13.41 21.20 6.69
C ALA A 401 12.43 22.39 6.68
N ILE A 402 11.36 22.33 5.89
CA ILE A 402 10.29 23.35 5.86
C ILE A 402 9.63 23.50 7.23
N HIS A 403 9.39 22.40 7.94
CA HIS A 403 8.83 22.40 9.28
C HIS A 403 9.73 23.13 10.28
N ARG A 404 11.03 22.81 10.32
CA ARG A 404 12.00 23.47 11.21
C ARG A 404 12.03 24.97 10.94
N GLU A 405 12.01 25.36 9.67
CA GLU A 405 12.04 26.77 9.30
C GLU A 405 10.75 27.52 9.69
N LEU A 406 9.57 26.92 9.48
CA LEU A 406 8.31 27.48 9.96
C LEU A 406 8.27 27.60 11.49
N HIS A 407 8.75 26.57 12.21
CA HIS A 407 8.81 26.57 13.66
C HIS A 407 9.75 27.67 14.19
N ARG A 408 10.91 27.85 13.55
CA ARG A 408 11.89 28.90 13.88
C ARG A 408 11.29 30.30 13.71
N ARG A 409 10.49 30.53 12.66
CA ARG A 409 9.88 31.84 12.37
C ARG A 409 8.66 32.15 13.24
N ASP A 410 7.77 31.19 13.47
CA ASP A 410 6.62 31.35 14.38
C ASP A 410 6.38 30.07 15.19
N PRO A 411 6.95 29.97 16.40
CA PRO A 411 6.75 28.81 17.29
C PRO A 411 5.29 28.57 17.71
N ARG A 412 4.38 29.54 17.47
CA ARG A 412 2.96 29.42 17.78
C ARG A 412 2.15 28.79 16.65
N MET A 413 2.75 28.59 15.48
CA MET A 413 2.11 27.94 14.34
C MET A 413 1.79 26.48 14.70
N ARG A 414 0.61 26.01 14.32
CA ARG A 414 0.18 24.63 14.54
C ARG A 414 0.78 23.73 13.47
N LEU A 415 1.80 22.96 13.83
CA LEU A 415 2.55 22.11 12.90
C LEU A 415 2.15 20.64 13.09
N TYR A 416 1.15 20.19 12.35
CA TYR A 416 0.65 18.82 12.40
C TYR A 416 1.54 17.88 11.57
N TRP A 417 1.85 16.70 12.09
CA TRP A 417 2.60 15.66 11.39
C TRP A 417 1.81 14.36 11.34
N GLY A 418 1.49 13.94 10.11
CA GLY A 418 0.94 12.61 9.85
C GLY A 418 1.98 11.54 10.21
N ALA A 419 1.63 10.65 11.12
CA ALA A 419 2.43 9.47 11.47
C ALA A 419 1.62 8.18 11.36
N VAL A 420 2.24 7.06 11.01
CA VAL A 420 1.59 5.75 10.95
C VAL A 420 1.20 5.27 12.34
N ASP A 421 2.02 5.60 13.34
CA ASP A 421 1.88 5.28 14.76
C ASP A 421 2.72 6.25 15.63
N HIS A 422 2.97 5.90 16.90
CA HIS A 422 3.77 6.68 17.83
C HIS A 422 5.28 6.39 17.80
N SER A 423 5.73 5.42 17.00
CA SER A 423 7.14 5.06 16.84
C SER A 423 7.92 6.02 15.95
N VAL A 424 7.23 6.78 15.10
CA VAL A 424 7.87 7.73 14.17
C VAL A 424 8.43 8.93 14.94
N PRO A 425 9.75 9.17 15.00
CA PRO A 425 10.30 10.38 15.63
C PRO A 425 9.85 11.61 14.84
N LEU A 426 9.43 12.67 15.54
CA LEU A 426 8.97 13.92 14.91
C LEU A 426 9.91 15.07 15.23
N PRO A 427 10.01 16.10 14.36
CA PRO A 427 10.83 17.27 14.67
C PRO A 427 10.25 18.08 15.83
N GLU A 428 11.09 18.88 16.49
CA GLU A 428 10.68 19.74 17.60
C GLU A 428 9.53 20.68 17.22
N GLY A 429 8.54 20.83 18.11
CA GLY A 429 7.34 21.65 17.86
C GLY A 429 6.24 20.94 17.07
N ALA A 430 6.47 19.73 16.56
CA ALA A 430 5.48 18.96 15.83
C ALA A 430 4.36 18.41 16.73
N LYS A 431 3.12 18.48 16.24
CA LYS A 431 1.97 17.77 16.80
C LYS A 431 1.67 16.51 15.98
N ARG A 432 1.89 15.34 16.57
CA ARG A 432 1.54 14.05 15.95
C ARG A 432 0.04 13.96 15.69
N VAL A 433 -0.33 13.46 14.52
CA VAL A 433 -1.68 12.98 14.20
C VAL A 433 -1.59 11.63 13.50
N VAL A 434 -2.15 10.58 14.11
CA VAL A 434 -2.07 9.22 13.55
C VAL A 434 -2.92 9.14 12.29
N ALA A 435 -2.30 8.78 11.16
CA ALA A 435 -2.92 8.77 9.85
C ALA A 435 -4.21 7.95 9.87
N GLY A 436 -5.29 8.51 9.30
CA GLY A 436 -6.61 7.86 9.23
C GLY A 436 -7.46 7.94 10.50
N THR A 437 -7.04 8.67 11.54
CA THR A 437 -7.91 9.01 12.68
C THR A 437 -8.80 10.21 12.37
N ARG A 438 -9.85 10.44 13.17
CA ARG A 438 -10.65 11.69 13.12
C ARG A 438 -9.80 12.94 13.25
N GLU A 439 -8.82 12.92 14.16
CA GLU A 439 -7.91 14.05 14.38
C GLU A 439 -7.08 14.34 13.12
N TRP A 440 -6.58 13.29 12.46
CA TRP A 440 -5.83 13.43 11.22
C TRP A 440 -6.67 14.04 10.09
N TYR A 441 -7.90 13.57 9.89
CA TYR A 441 -8.83 14.16 8.90
C TYR A 441 -9.18 15.61 9.24
N SER A 442 -9.34 15.93 10.53
CA SER A 442 -9.62 17.31 10.99
C SER A 442 -8.43 18.24 10.74
N ALA A 443 -7.21 17.79 11.03
CA ALA A 443 -5.98 18.53 10.74
C ALA A 443 -5.78 18.75 9.23
N LEU A 444 -6.06 17.72 8.41
CA LEU A 444 -6.00 17.80 6.96
C LEU A 444 -7.00 18.83 6.39
N ALA A 445 -8.21 18.90 6.94
CA ALA A 445 -9.24 19.84 6.48
C ALA A 445 -8.97 21.29 6.93
N ALA A 446 -8.44 21.49 8.14
CA ALA A 446 -8.30 22.80 8.75
C ALA A 446 -6.95 23.49 8.49
N SER A 447 -5.91 22.78 8.05
CA SER A 447 -4.58 23.39 7.86
C SER A 447 -4.49 24.20 6.57
N LYS A 448 -4.02 25.45 6.62
CA LYS A 448 -3.74 26.23 5.41
C LYS A 448 -2.70 25.56 4.53
N TYR A 449 -1.60 25.10 5.11
CA TYR A 449 -0.48 24.54 4.34
C TYR A 449 -0.48 23.02 4.40
N LEU A 450 -0.55 22.35 3.26
CA LEU A 450 -0.43 20.89 3.15
C LEU A 450 0.89 20.57 2.43
N VAL A 451 1.85 19.96 3.12
CA VAL A 451 3.19 19.71 2.58
C VAL A 451 3.46 18.20 2.54
N LYS A 452 3.61 17.64 1.34
CA LYS A 452 3.77 16.20 1.12
C LYS A 452 4.79 15.89 0.01
N ASN A 453 5.42 14.73 0.09
CA ASN A 453 6.42 14.27 -0.88
C ASN A 453 5.95 13.09 -1.73
N THR A 454 4.78 12.55 -1.42
CA THR A 454 4.11 11.49 -2.18
C THR A 454 2.75 11.96 -2.64
N GLU A 455 2.10 11.10 -3.42
CA GLU A 455 0.75 11.35 -3.91
C GLU A 455 -0.29 11.38 -2.79
N VAL A 456 -1.44 12.00 -3.09
CA VAL A 456 -2.60 12.07 -2.21
C VAL A 456 -3.54 10.88 -2.41
N GLY A 457 -4.28 10.53 -1.35
CA GLY A 457 -5.37 9.57 -1.45
C GLY A 457 -6.56 10.12 -2.25
N THR A 458 -7.33 9.23 -2.87
CA THR A 458 -8.52 9.58 -3.67
C THR A 458 -9.62 10.30 -2.90
N TYR A 459 -9.62 10.20 -1.56
CA TYR A 459 -10.52 10.91 -0.66
C TYR A 459 -10.18 12.41 -0.49
N THR A 460 -9.11 12.90 -1.11
CA THR A 460 -8.62 14.26 -0.90
C THR A 460 -9.58 15.28 -1.48
N ARG A 461 -10.00 16.24 -0.66
CA ARG A 461 -10.75 17.42 -1.04
C ARG A 461 -10.03 18.62 -0.42
N LEU A 462 -9.59 19.58 -1.22
CA LEU A 462 -9.01 20.81 -0.71
C LEU A 462 -10.13 21.82 -0.41
N ARG A 463 -9.95 22.61 0.65
CA ARG A 463 -10.82 23.72 1.03
C ARG A 463 -10.31 25.02 0.42
N PRO A 464 -11.21 25.96 0.08
CA PRO A 464 -10.79 27.31 -0.33
C PRO A 464 -9.83 27.91 0.70
N GLY A 465 -8.70 28.45 0.23
CA GLY A 465 -7.65 29.01 1.07
C GLY A 465 -6.57 28.02 1.52
N GLN A 466 -6.72 26.71 1.29
CA GLN A 466 -5.62 25.76 1.46
C GLN A 466 -4.61 25.87 0.32
N VAL A 467 -3.36 25.58 0.63
CA VAL A 467 -2.22 25.53 -0.30
C VAL A 467 -1.57 24.17 -0.18
N TYR A 468 -1.45 23.48 -1.31
CA TYR A 468 -0.78 22.18 -1.38
C TYR A 468 0.59 22.31 -2.02
N LEU A 469 1.64 22.01 -1.26
CA LEU A 469 3.02 21.88 -1.74
C LEU A 469 3.41 20.42 -1.90
N GLN A 470 3.66 20.02 -3.16
CA GLN A 470 4.27 18.75 -3.50
C GLN A 470 5.78 18.90 -3.56
N THR A 471 6.52 18.36 -2.59
CA THR A 471 7.98 18.48 -2.59
C THR A 471 8.66 17.42 -3.43
N PHE A 472 7.95 16.34 -3.80
CA PHE A 472 8.56 15.09 -4.23
C PHE A 472 9.66 14.63 -3.25
N HIS A 473 10.46 13.65 -3.65
CA HIS A 473 11.44 13.00 -2.78
C HIS A 473 12.78 12.78 -3.50
N GLY A 474 13.18 13.75 -4.30
CA GLY A 474 14.50 13.82 -4.92
C GLY A 474 14.47 14.32 -6.35
N GLN A 475 15.66 14.48 -6.91
CA GLN A 475 15.83 14.96 -8.27
C GLN A 475 15.27 13.94 -9.29
N PRO A 476 14.50 14.40 -10.30
CA PRO A 476 13.96 13.52 -11.31
C PRO A 476 15.10 12.98 -12.18
N PHE A 477 15.15 11.66 -12.33
CA PHE A 477 16.14 11.00 -13.19
C PHE A 477 15.55 9.80 -13.92
N LYS A 478 14.81 8.98 -13.18
CA LYS A 478 14.04 7.88 -13.74
C LYS A 478 12.80 8.43 -14.42
N ARG A 479 12.37 7.79 -15.50
CA ARG A 479 11.06 8.10 -16.09
C ARG A 479 9.96 7.82 -15.06
N MET A 480 8.96 8.69 -15.01
CA MET A 480 7.88 8.68 -14.01
C MET A 480 6.57 9.13 -14.63
N GLY A 481 5.45 8.85 -13.95
CA GLY A 481 4.13 9.35 -14.33
C GLY A 481 3.67 8.83 -15.70
N ARG A 482 3.01 9.70 -16.47
CA ARG A 482 2.36 9.39 -17.75
C ARG A 482 3.28 8.64 -18.74
N PRO A 483 4.53 9.08 -19.02
CA PRO A 483 5.42 8.36 -19.93
C PRO A 483 5.78 6.93 -19.48
N ASP A 484 5.91 6.69 -18.17
CA ASP A 484 6.21 5.35 -17.65
C ASP A 484 4.98 4.43 -17.77
N PHE A 485 3.79 4.93 -17.38
CA PHE A 485 2.55 4.16 -17.50
C PHE A 485 2.15 3.87 -18.94
N ALA A 486 2.38 4.81 -19.87
CA ALA A 486 2.08 4.62 -21.29
C ALA A 486 2.89 3.45 -21.89
N ARG A 487 4.16 3.30 -21.49
CA ARG A 487 5.04 2.21 -21.94
C ARG A 487 4.55 0.83 -21.46
N ARG A 488 3.93 0.76 -20.28
CA ARG A 488 3.47 -0.49 -19.65
C ARG A 488 2.10 -1.00 -20.13
N MET A 489 1.47 -0.32 -21.11
CA MET A 489 0.23 -0.73 -21.80
C MET A 489 -1.03 -0.86 -20.89
N ALA A 490 -2.11 -1.44 -21.43
CA ALA A 490 -3.50 -1.44 -20.91
C ALA A 490 -3.72 -1.66 -19.39
N PRO A 491 -2.98 -2.53 -18.65
CA PRO A 491 -3.20 -2.69 -17.21
C PRO A 491 -2.92 -1.44 -16.36
N TRP A 492 -2.31 -0.39 -16.93
CA TRP A 492 -1.89 0.82 -16.20
C TRP A 492 -2.58 2.12 -16.64
N LYS A 493 -3.54 2.08 -17.58
CA LYS A 493 -4.35 3.26 -18.02
C LYS A 493 -4.95 4.02 -16.83
N ALA A 494 -5.27 3.25 -15.83
CA ALA A 494 -5.73 3.70 -14.54
C ALA A 494 -4.85 4.64 -13.75
N GLN A 495 -3.59 4.24 -13.64
CA GLN A 495 -2.57 4.93 -12.89
C GLN A 495 -2.22 6.20 -13.66
N TYR A 496 -2.24 6.13 -15.00
CA TYR A 496 -2.21 7.30 -15.86
C TYR A 496 -3.35 8.29 -15.54
N GLU A 497 -4.62 7.88 -15.53
CA GLU A 497 -5.77 8.77 -15.21
C GLU A 497 -5.75 9.24 -13.74
N ALA A 498 -5.26 8.40 -12.82
CA ALA A 498 -5.07 8.78 -11.43
C ALA A 498 -3.97 9.83 -11.26
N THR A 499 -2.93 9.80 -12.10
CA THR A 499 -1.83 10.77 -12.09
C THR A 499 -2.35 12.18 -12.32
N GLU A 500 -3.14 12.39 -13.38
CA GLU A 500 -3.74 13.70 -13.71
C GLU A 500 -4.68 14.19 -12.59
N ARG A 501 -5.51 13.30 -12.03
CA ARG A 501 -6.38 13.67 -10.90
C ARG A 501 -5.60 14.05 -9.66
N ARG A 502 -4.47 13.38 -9.38
CA ARG A 502 -3.65 13.63 -8.19
C ARG A 502 -2.82 14.90 -8.33
N SER A 503 -2.30 15.18 -9.53
CA SER A 503 -1.51 16.37 -9.81
C SER A 503 -2.35 17.65 -9.80
N ALA A 504 -3.63 17.56 -10.17
CA ALA A 504 -4.57 18.68 -10.12
C ALA A 504 -4.77 19.30 -8.72
N TYR A 505 -4.39 18.60 -7.64
CA TYR A 505 -4.43 19.15 -6.29
C TYR A 505 -3.24 20.05 -5.94
N TRP A 506 -2.13 19.95 -6.68
CA TRP A 506 -0.90 20.64 -6.33
C TRP A 506 -1.01 22.10 -6.73
N HIS A 507 -0.93 22.98 -5.73
CA HIS A 507 -0.87 24.42 -5.95
C HIS A 507 0.54 24.81 -6.37
N VAL A 508 1.54 24.19 -5.74
CA VAL A 508 2.96 24.44 -6.01
C VAL A 508 3.75 23.15 -5.87
N ILE A 509 4.81 23.02 -6.65
CA ILE A 509 5.80 21.94 -6.48
C ILE A 509 7.16 22.49 -6.08
N ALA A 510 7.95 21.72 -5.33
CA ALA A 510 9.38 22.02 -5.14
C ALA A 510 10.19 21.39 -6.28
N LEU A 511 11.17 22.14 -6.79
CA LEU A 511 12.07 21.69 -7.85
C LEU A 511 13.52 21.86 -7.41
N PRO A 512 14.40 20.92 -7.81
CA PRO A 512 15.84 21.05 -7.56
C PRO A 512 16.47 22.21 -8.35
N TYR A 513 15.92 22.51 -9.53
CA TYR A 513 16.32 23.61 -10.42
C TYR A 513 15.21 23.91 -11.45
N PRO A 514 15.18 25.09 -12.08
CA PRO A 514 14.08 25.53 -12.94
C PRO A 514 13.80 24.60 -14.13
N GLU A 515 14.85 24.11 -14.80
CA GLU A 515 14.71 23.24 -15.98
C GLU A 515 14.12 21.87 -15.64
N ALA A 516 14.16 21.43 -14.37
CA ALA A 516 13.54 20.18 -13.96
C ALA A 516 12.01 20.20 -14.14
N ALA A 517 11.40 21.40 -14.19
CA ALA A 517 9.96 21.57 -14.38
C ALA A 517 9.44 20.82 -15.61
N GLU A 518 10.20 20.77 -16.70
CA GLU A 518 9.78 20.10 -17.94
C GLU A 518 9.48 18.62 -17.73
N PHE A 519 10.30 17.93 -16.93
CA PHE A 519 10.10 16.52 -16.61
C PHE A 519 8.81 16.29 -15.81
N TYR A 520 8.46 17.20 -14.91
CA TYR A 520 7.24 17.10 -14.12
C TYR A 520 6.00 17.49 -14.92
N ARG A 521 6.08 18.49 -15.81
CA ARG A 521 5.00 18.84 -16.75
C ARG A 521 4.63 17.64 -17.61
N GLU A 522 5.62 16.97 -18.20
CA GLU A 522 5.39 15.77 -19.02
C GLU A 522 4.84 14.61 -18.19
N ALA A 523 5.46 14.33 -17.03
CA ALA A 523 5.09 13.20 -16.19
C ALA A 523 3.68 13.33 -15.59
N TYR A 524 3.23 14.55 -15.25
CA TYR A 524 2.05 14.77 -14.42
C TYR A 524 0.95 15.62 -15.05
N ASP A 525 1.13 16.11 -16.28
CA ASP A 525 0.18 17.05 -16.94
C ASP A 525 -0.11 18.30 -16.09
N TRP A 526 0.91 18.81 -15.42
CA TRP A 526 0.78 19.87 -14.45
C TRP A 526 1.53 21.11 -14.91
N GLU A 527 0.85 22.27 -14.94
CA GLU A 527 1.38 23.55 -15.46
C GLU A 527 1.39 24.67 -14.40
N GLY A 528 1.34 24.30 -13.12
CA GLY A 528 1.33 25.27 -12.02
C GLY A 528 2.71 25.91 -11.74
N PRO A 529 2.78 26.79 -10.72
CA PRO A 529 4.01 27.44 -10.29
C PRO A 529 4.89 26.52 -9.42
N ALA A 530 6.20 26.73 -9.46
CA ALA A 530 7.17 25.92 -8.73
C ALA A 530 8.12 26.78 -7.87
N PHE A 531 8.62 26.20 -6.78
CA PHE A 531 9.76 26.72 -6.02
C PHE A 531 11.03 26.03 -6.54
N ASP A 532 11.82 26.72 -7.35
CA ASP A 532 12.90 26.15 -8.16
C ASP A 532 14.30 26.48 -7.65
N HIS A 533 14.43 26.61 -6.33
CA HIS A 533 15.65 27.06 -5.67
C HIS A 533 16.29 25.96 -4.80
N GLY A 534 16.39 24.74 -5.33
CA GLY A 534 16.94 23.59 -4.62
C GLY A 534 15.93 22.90 -3.71
N LEU A 535 16.28 21.68 -3.28
CA LEU A 535 15.45 20.87 -2.39
C LEU A 535 15.76 21.18 -0.91
N PRO A 536 14.77 21.60 -0.10
CA PRO A 536 14.97 21.93 1.32
C PRO A 536 15.67 20.85 2.15
N ARG A 537 15.48 19.57 1.81
CA ARG A 537 16.14 18.48 2.54
C ARG A 537 17.67 18.58 2.53
N THR A 538 18.25 19.13 1.46
CA THR A 538 19.72 19.15 1.26
C THR A 538 20.42 20.21 2.10
N ASP A 539 19.69 21.16 2.68
CA ASP A 539 20.28 22.24 3.48
C ASP A 539 21.12 21.68 4.64
N SER A 540 20.72 20.53 5.21
CA SER A 540 21.46 19.88 6.30
C SER A 540 22.82 19.32 5.88
N LEU A 541 23.09 19.15 4.58
CA LEU A 541 24.40 18.72 4.08
C LEU A 541 25.43 19.85 4.10
N LEU A 542 24.95 21.10 4.13
CA LEU A 542 25.75 22.33 4.09
C LEU A 542 25.67 23.13 5.41
N ALA A 543 24.94 22.61 6.40
CA ALA A 543 24.74 23.27 7.68
C ALA A 543 26.03 23.33 8.50
N ASP A 544 26.17 24.36 9.34
CA ASP A 544 27.35 24.57 10.20
C ASP A 544 27.60 23.41 11.18
N ASP A 545 26.56 22.65 11.54
CA ASP A 545 26.62 21.50 12.45
C ASP A 545 26.81 20.16 11.71
N ALA A 546 26.98 20.14 10.39
CA ALA A 546 27.12 18.91 9.60
C ALA A 546 28.26 17.99 10.09
N ASP A 547 29.38 18.57 10.54
CA ASP A 547 30.51 17.84 11.12
C ASP A 547 30.17 17.22 12.50
N GLU A 548 29.33 17.89 13.29
CA GLU A 548 28.84 17.35 14.55
C GLU A 548 27.88 16.19 14.31
N VAL A 549 26.94 16.36 13.38
CA VAL A 549 26.02 15.30 12.93
C VAL A 549 26.80 14.09 12.43
N ARG A 550 27.83 14.29 11.59
CA ARG A 550 28.73 13.22 11.15
C ARG A 550 29.32 12.46 12.34
N ARG A 551 29.91 13.15 13.32
CA ARG A 551 30.54 12.51 14.50
C ARG A 551 29.50 11.81 15.39
N ALA A 552 28.31 12.37 15.53
CA ALA A 552 27.22 11.75 16.31
C ALA A 552 26.73 10.47 15.64
N THR A 553 26.47 10.51 14.33
CA THR A 553 26.02 9.35 13.55
C THR A 553 27.07 8.26 13.50
N ARG A 554 28.36 8.59 13.31
CA ARG A 554 29.43 7.58 13.34
C ARG A 554 29.53 6.86 14.68
N ARG A 555 29.46 7.60 15.79
CA ARG A 555 29.42 7.02 17.15
C ARG A 555 28.20 6.14 17.37
N LEU A 556 27.02 6.61 16.95
CA LEU A 556 25.76 5.87 17.05
C LEU A 556 25.81 4.53 16.29
N LEU A 557 26.44 4.51 15.12
CA LEU A 557 26.59 3.33 14.27
C LEU A 557 27.79 2.45 14.65
N GLY A 558 28.55 2.81 15.70
CA GLY A 558 29.73 2.06 16.13
C GLY A 558 30.92 2.13 15.16
N ILE A 559 30.95 3.13 14.29
CA ILE A 559 32.02 3.35 13.30
C ILE A 559 33.23 3.95 14.01
N ARG A 560 34.39 3.29 13.91
CA ARG A 560 35.64 3.80 14.50
C ARG A 560 36.17 5.01 13.73
N ASP A 561 37.01 5.81 14.39
CA ASP A 561 37.60 7.01 13.77
C ASP A 561 38.57 6.67 12.63
N ASP A 562 39.19 5.50 12.67
CA ASP A 562 40.13 4.99 11.66
C ASP A 562 39.47 4.22 10.51
N GLN A 563 38.18 3.90 10.62
CA GLN A 563 37.46 3.16 9.58
C GLN A 563 36.95 4.04 8.45
N VAL A 564 37.05 3.54 7.23
CA VAL A 564 36.36 4.10 6.06
C VAL A 564 34.92 3.58 6.07
N ALA A 565 33.95 4.49 6.10
CA ALA A 565 32.53 4.15 6.03
C ALA A 565 32.01 4.25 4.59
N VAL A 566 31.53 3.14 4.03
CA VAL A 566 31.01 3.07 2.66
C VAL A 566 29.49 2.97 2.69
N LEU A 567 28.79 3.98 2.17
CA LEU A 567 27.32 3.93 2.03
C LEU A 567 26.95 3.13 0.78
N HIS A 568 26.34 1.97 0.94
CA HIS A 568 25.78 1.20 -0.17
C HIS A 568 24.27 1.43 -0.23
N ALA A 569 23.79 2.15 -1.27
CA ALA A 569 22.39 2.52 -1.40
C ALA A 569 21.88 2.29 -2.83
N THR A 570 21.13 1.20 -3.02
CA THR A 570 20.67 0.72 -4.32
C THR A 570 19.17 0.92 -4.54
N THR A 571 18.78 0.91 -5.81
CA THR A 571 17.38 0.98 -6.22
C THR A 571 16.73 -0.41 -6.18
N TRP A 572 15.45 -0.49 -5.84
CA TRP A 572 14.64 -1.69 -6.11
C TRP A 572 14.45 -1.93 -7.62
N ARG A 573 13.94 -3.11 -8.01
CA ARG A 573 13.65 -3.45 -9.41
C ARG A 573 12.17 -3.75 -9.58
N GLU A 574 11.55 -3.14 -10.58
CA GLU A 574 10.10 -3.23 -10.80
C GLU A 574 9.62 -4.66 -11.07
N ASP A 575 10.43 -5.47 -11.76
CA ASP A 575 10.17 -6.89 -12.05
C ASP A 575 10.25 -7.81 -10.81
N LEU A 576 10.77 -7.29 -9.70
CA LEU A 576 10.85 -7.97 -8.40
C LEU A 576 9.75 -7.51 -7.43
N SER A 577 8.75 -6.76 -7.91
CA SER A 577 7.61 -6.34 -7.09
C SER A 577 6.79 -7.55 -6.63
N ARG A 578 6.49 -7.63 -5.32
CA ARG A 578 5.67 -8.68 -4.70
C ARG A 578 4.30 -8.16 -4.25
N GLY A 579 3.94 -6.93 -4.61
CA GLY A 579 2.67 -6.29 -4.23
C GLY A 579 2.83 -4.79 -4.03
N ASP A 580 1.87 -4.18 -3.33
CA ASP A 580 1.87 -2.74 -3.09
C ASP A 580 3.07 -2.33 -2.22
N ASN A 581 4.00 -1.59 -2.83
CA ASN A 581 5.19 -1.04 -2.18
C ASN A 581 6.10 -2.09 -1.52
N THR A 582 6.11 -3.34 -2.00
CA THR A 582 7.02 -4.39 -1.52
C THR A 582 7.76 -5.04 -2.70
N SER A 583 9.05 -5.26 -2.56
CA SER A 583 9.91 -5.85 -3.60
C SER A 583 10.95 -6.78 -2.99
N ALA A 584 11.40 -7.79 -3.73
CA ALA A 584 12.55 -8.61 -3.34
C ALA A 584 13.87 -7.84 -3.53
N ASP A 585 14.91 -8.26 -2.81
CA ASP A 585 16.26 -7.75 -3.06
C ASP A 585 16.76 -8.24 -4.44
N PRO A 586 17.31 -7.37 -5.30
CA PRO A 586 17.83 -7.80 -6.59
C PRO A 586 19.09 -8.66 -6.50
N GLY A 587 19.79 -8.71 -5.36
CA GLY A 587 20.92 -9.62 -5.13
C GLY A 587 22.11 -9.38 -6.06
N LEU A 588 22.29 -8.16 -6.55
CA LEU A 588 23.32 -7.82 -7.53
C LEU A 588 24.73 -7.75 -6.93
N LEU A 589 24.82 -7.55 -5.61
CA LEU A 589 26.06 -7.48 -4.86
C LEU A 589 25.92 -8.26 -3.55
N ASP A 590 26.84 -9.18 -3.29
CA ASP A 590 26.99 -9.77 -1.96
C ASP A 590 27.76 -8.79 -1.07
N VAL A 591 27.02 -8.02 -0.30
CA VAL A 591 27.55 -6.95 0.54
C VAL A 591 28.41 -7.50 1.68
N LYS A 592 28.10 -8.71 2.18
CA LYS A 592 28.89 -9.35 3.24
C LYS A 592 30.22 -9.84 2.68
N ALA A 593 30.19 -10.48 1.51
CA ALA A 593 31.42 -10.89 0.82
C ALA A 593 32.30 -9.68 0.48
N LEU A 594 31.71 -8.56 0.03
CA LEU A 594 32.46 -7.32 -0.21
C LEU A 594 33.10 -6.79 1.08
N ALA A 595 32.34 -6.73 2.19
CA ALA A 595 32.87 -6.26 3.47
C ALA A 595 34.01 -7.15 3.99
N GLU A 596 33.88 -8.47 3.86
CA GLU A 596 34.94 -9.43 4.19
C GLU A 596 36.20 -9.22 3.32
N GLU A 597 36.03 -8.94 2.02
CA GLU A 597 37.15 -8.68 1.10
C GLU A 597 37.88 -7.38 1.45
N LEU A 598 37.16 -6.35 1.89
CA LEU A 598 37.69 -5.04 2.24
C LEU A 598 38.39 -5.02 3.61
N GLY A 599 38.01 -5.94 4.50
CA GLY A 599 38.62 -6.11 5.82
C GLY A 599 38.16 -5.09 6.86
N ASP A 600 38.72 -5.19 8.07
CA ASP A 600 38.25 -4.48 9.26
C ASP A 600 38.44 -2.94 9.22
N ASP A 601 39.24 -2.43 8.28
CA ASP A 601 39.47 -0.99 8.06
C ASP A 601 38.29 -0.32 7.33
N VAL A 602 37.37 -1.12 6.76
CA VAL A 602 36.17 -0.63 6.08
C VAL A 602 34.91 -1.13 6.78
N VAL A 603 33.88 -0.28 6.85
CA VAL A 603 32.54 -0.67 7.26
C VAL A 603 31.54 -0.30 6.18
N VAL A 604 30.67 -1.23 5.81
CA VAL A 604 29.64 -1.00 4.81
C VAL A 604 28.31 -0.67 5.48
N LEU A 605 27.77 0.50 5.20
CA LEU A 605 26.45 0.94 5.64
C LEU A 605 25.42 0.52 4.57
N GLN A 606 24.72 -0.59 4.83
CA GLN A 606 23.73 -1.14 3.91
C GLN A 606 22.42 -0.38 4.02
N ARG A 607 22.02 0.33 2.96
CA ARG A 607 20.75 1.07 2.88
C ARG A 607 19.88 0.48 1.76
N SER A 608 19.07 -0.52 2.09
CA SER A 608 18.12 -1.08 1.12
C SER A 608 16.96 -0.12 0.84
N HIS A 609 16.35 -0.24 -0.34
CA HIS A 609 15.17 0.56 -0.69
C HIS A 609 13.98 0.26 0.24
N HIS A 610 13.12 1.25 0.51
CA HIS A 610 11.97 1.08 1.41
C HIS A 610 11.02 -0.06 0.99
N SER A 611 10.93 -0.36 -0.31
CA SER A 611 10.14 -1.51 -0.81
C SER A 611 10.78 -2.86 -0.48
N VAL A 612 12.11 -2.93 -0.46
CA VAL A 612 12.87 -4.14 -0.08
C VAL A 612 12.91 -4.30 1.43
N ALA A 613 12.94 -3.18 2.17
CA ALA A 613 12.85 -3.14 3.63
C ALA A 613 11.63 -3.87 4.19
N ARG A 614 10.58 -4.06 3.38
CA ARG A 614 9.33 -4.78 3.74
C ARG A 614 9.36 -6.27 3.38
N SER A 615 10.49 -6.77 2.89
CA SER A 615 10.71 -8.19 2.61
C SER A 615 11.46 -8.87 3.75
N ASP A 616 11.35 -10.19 3.81
CA ASP A 616 12.09 -11.11 4.68
C ASP A 616 13.59 -11.24 4.31
N GLN A 617 14.04 -10.58 3.23
CA GLN A 617 15.37 -10.73 2.65
C GLN A 617 16.37 -9.64 3.08
N ARG A 618 16.24 -9.10 4.29
CA ARG A 618 17.19 -8.09 4.79
C ARG A 618 18.57 -8.70 5.02
N HIS A 619 19.62 -7.97 4.68
CA HIS A 619 21.01 -8.44 4.88
C HIS A 619 21.38 -8.59 6.37
N GLY A 620 20.77 -7.77 7.25
CA GLY A 620 21.11 -7.70 8.67
C GLY A 620 22.51 -7.12 8.92
N SER A 621 22.83 -6.86 10.19
CA SER A 621 24.16 -6.39 10.60
C SER A 621 25.09 -7.56 10.94
N GLY A 622 26.40 -7.38 10.70
CA GLY A 622 27.45 -8.38 10.98
C GLY A 622 28.48 -8.49 9.86
N GLY A 623 29.67 -9.00 10.16
CA GLY A 623 30.73 -9.22 9.16
C GLY A 623 31.19 -7.94 8.46
N GLY A 624 31.37 -6.84 9.19
CA GLY A 624 31.74 -5.54 8.61
C GLY A 624 30.59 -4.75 7.98
N VAL A 625 29.35 -5.25 8.06
CA VAL A 625 28.14 -4.57 7.55
C VAL A 625 27.30 -4.04 8.71
N VAL A 626 26.82 -2.80 8.59
CA VAL A 626 25.79 -2.20 9.45
C VAL A 626 24.54 -1.97 8.62
N ASP A 627 23.43 -2.63 8.96
CA ASP A 627 22.14 -2.42 8.30
C ASP A 627 21.52 -1.11 8.79
N VAL A 628 21.50 -0.12 7.91
CA VAL A 628 20.94 1.21 8.15
C VAL A 628 19.65 1.43 7.36
N THR A 629 18.98 0.36 6.91
CA THR A 629 17.76 0.41 6.06
C THR A 629 16.62 1.20 6.70
N ASP A 630 16.48 1.16 8.03
CA ASP A 630 15.43 1.88 8.75
C ASP A 630 15.90 3.20 9.39
N HIS A 631 17.12 3.65 9.11
CA HIS A 631 17.59 4.95 9.59
C HIS A 631 16.65 6.07 9.04
N PRO A 632 16.12 6.96 9.89
CA PRO A 632 15.04 7.88 9.48
C PRO A 632 15.53 9.03 8.59
N GLU A 633 16.81 9.38 8.68
CA GLU A 633 17.41 10.51 7.96
C GLU A 633 18.56 10.01 7.08
N ILE A 634 18.45 10.21 5.77
CA ILE A 634 19.47 9.78 4.80
C ILE A 634 20.68 10.70 4.86
N ASN A 635 20.48 12.00 5.13
CA ASN A 635 21.58 12.95 5.17
C ASN A 635 22.55 12.70 6.32
N ASP A 636 22.08 12.16 7.45
CA ASP A 636 22.94 11.68 8.54
C ASP A 636 23.92 10.60 8.03
N LEU A 637 23.46 9.68 7.16
CA LEU A 637 24.28 8.61 6.57
C LEU A 637 25.22 9.15 5.47
N VAL A 638 24.74 10.10 4.66
CA VAL A 638 25.57 10.81 3.66
C VAL A 638 26.73 11.55 4.36
N LEU A 639 26.45 12.22 5.48
CA LEU A 639 27.46 12.89 6.28
C LEU A 639 28.41 11.89 6.97
N ALA A 640 27.90 10.78 7.50
CA ALA A 640 28.69 9.75 8.19
C ALA A 640 29.63 8.94 7.30
N SER A 641 29.26 8.74 6.03
CA SER A 641 30.06 7.99 5.05
C SER A 641 31.24 8.80 4.49
N ASP A 642 32.24 8.08 3.99
CA ASP A 642 33.46 8.59 3.35
C ASP A 642 33.40 8.42 1.82
N LEU A 643 32.67 7.40 1.37
CA LEU A 643 32.43 7.07 -0.03
C LEU A 643 31.04 6.43 -0.18
N ALA A 644 30.41 6.55 -1.34
CA ALA A 644 29.17 5.83 -1.65
C ALA A 644 29.31 4.86 -2.82
N ILE A 645 28.65 3.70 -2.71
CA ILE A 645 28.39 2.77 -3.80
C ILE A 645 26.90 2.90 -4.14
N LEU A 646 26.63 3.41 -5.34
CA LEU A 646 25.28 3.73 -5.80
C LEU A 646 24.99 3.01 -7.12
N ASP A 647 23.71 2.96 -7.49
CA ASP A 647 23.25 2.56 -8.81
C ASP A 647 22.50 3.71 -9.49
N TYR A 648 21.28 3.47 -9.99
CA TYR A 648 20.38 4.44 -10.58
C TYR A 648 19.68 5.34 -9.53
N SER A 649 20.05 5.26 -8.25
CA SER A 649 19.46 6.05 -7.17
C SER A 649 19.60 7.57 -7.39
N SER A 650 18.56 8.32 -7.00
CA SER A 650 18.61 9.80 -6.99
C SER A 650 19.43 10.35 -5.82
N VAL A 651 19.83 9.51 -4.86
CA VAL A 651 20.74 9.90 -3.76
C VAL A 651 22.05 10.46 -4.29
N ARG A 652 22.49 10.07 -5.50
CA ARG A 652 23.74 10.60 -6.10
C ARG A 652 23.73 12.11 -6.27
N PHE A 653 22.57 12.72 -6.50
CA PHE A 653 22.45 14.17 -6.64
C PHE A 653 22.72 14.87 -5.31
N ASP A 654 22.07 14.40 -4.24
CA ASP A 654 22.29 14.90 -2.88
C ASP A 654 23.73 14.63 -2.41
N TYR A 655 24.27 13.43 -2.67
CA TYR A 655 25.61 13.04 -2.25
C TYR A 655 26.70 13.90 -2.90
N ALA A 656 26.54 14.27 -4.18
CA ALA A 656 27.48 15.12 -4.91
C ALA A 656 27.68 16.50 -4.27
N ILE A 657 26.71 17.00 -3.50
CA ILE A 657 26.82 18.27 -2.76
C ILE A 657 27.98 18.22 -1.76
N THR A 658 28.26 17.04 -1.19
CA THR A 658 29.35 16.86 -0.22
C THR A 658 30.75 16.85 -0.85
N GLY A 659 30.84 16.67 -2.17
CA GLY A 659 32.10 16.48 -2.88
C GLY A 659 32.82 15.15 -2.59
N LYS A 660 32.20 14.25 -1.81
CA LYS A 660 32.78 12.94 -1.48
C LYS A 660 32.71 11.97 -2.67
N PRO A 661 33.62 11.00 -2.78
CA PRO A 661 33.66 10.06 -3.89
C PRO A 661 32.44 9.15 -3.97
N MET A 662 32.07 8.76 -5.20
CA MET A 662 30.99 7.85 -5.52
C MET A 662 31.46 6.86 -6.58
N ILE A 663 31.11 5.60 -6.40
CA ILE A 663 31.28 4.52 -7.39
C ILE A 663 29.88 4.06 -7.82
N PHE A 664 29.67 3.88 -9.11
CA PHE A 664 28.41 3.41 -9.68
C PHE A 664 28.50 1.94 -10.05
N PHE A 665 27.90 1.06 -9.24
CA PHE A 665 27.85 -0.38 -9.50
C PHE A 665 26.54 -0.74 -10.21
N VAL A 666 26.62 -1.00 -11.51
CA VAL A 666 25.46 -1.12 -12.41
C VAL A 666 25.57 -2.34 -13.35
N PRO A 667 25.67 -3.57 -12.80
CA PRO A 667 25.81 -4.79 -13.60
C PRO A 667 24.62 -5.05 -14.53
N ASP A 668 23.49 -4.39 -14.30
CA ASP A 668 22.23 -4.56 -15.02
C ASP A 668 21.77 -3.28 -15.76
N LEU A 669 22.70 -2.39 -16.13
CA LEU A 669 22.40 -1.09 -16.75
C LEU A 669 21.50 -1.21 -17.98
N GLU A 670 21.85 -2.11 -18.90
CA GLU A 670 21.13 -2.31 -20.15
C GLU A 670 19.68 -2.76 -19.88
N LYS A 671 19.51 -3.70 -18.94
CA LYS A 671 18.19 -4.18 -18.51
C LYS A 671 17.38 -3.06 -17.86
N TYR A 672 17.99 -2.29 -16.96
CA TYR A 672 17.29 -1.22 -16.24
C TYR A 672 16.78 -0.12 -17.18
N GLU A 673 17.62 0.28 -18.14
CA GLU A 673 17.30 1.33 -19.10
C GLU A 673 16.22 0.88 -20.09
N GLN A 674 16.37 -0.31 -20.68
CA GLN A 674 15.54 -0.75 -21.80
C GLN A 674 14.23 -1.42 -21.35
N GLU A 675 14.29 -2.20 -20.27
CA GLU A 675 13.20 -3.09 -19.87
C GLU A 675 12.42 -2.57 -18.67
N LEU A 676 13.08 -1.98 -17.65
CA LEU A 676 12.43 -1.68 -16.36
C LEU A 676 11.80 -0.29 -16.26
N ARG A 677 12.59 0.78 -16.40
CA ARG A 677 12.10 2.14 -16.16
C ARG A 677 12.59 3.16 -17.18
N GLY A 678 13.86 3.05 -17.58
CA GLY A 678 14.49 4.05 -18.42
C GLY A 678 14.77 5.38 -17.69
N PHE A 679 15.54 6.23 -18.36
CA PHE A 679 16.04 7.49 -17.81
C PHE A 679 15.49 8.70 -18.57
N LEU A 680 15.56 9.86 -17.92
CA LEU A 680 15.23 11.16 -18.50
C LEU A 680 16.39 11.74 -19.33
N PHE A 681 17.61 11.30 -19.06
CA PHE A 681 18.85 11.64 -19.76
C PHE A 681 19.86 10.49 -19.61
N PRO A 682 20.92 10.41 -20.46
CA PRO A 682 21.89 9.32 -20.41
C PRO A 682 22.50 9.11 -19.02
N PHE A 683 22.60 7.85 -18.57
CA PHE A 683 23.10 7.55 -17.23
C PHE A 683 24.58 7.90 -17.08
N GLU A 684 25.44 7.48 -18.02
CA GLU A 684 26.89 7.70 -17.91
C GLU A 684 27.26 9.18 -17.87
N GLU A 685 26.53 10.04 -18.59
CA GLU A 685 26.72 11.51 -18.54
C GLU A 685 26.33 12.12 -17.18
N SER A 686 25.63 11.37 -16.34
CA SER A 686 25.15 11.78 -15.02
C SER A 686 25.77 10.98 -13.87
N ALA A 687 26.88 10.31 -14.14
CA ALA A 687 27.68 9.56 -13.18
C ALA A 687 29.05 10.27 -13.00
N PRO A 688 29.22 11.16 -12.01
CA PRO A 688 30.46 11.93 -11.84
C PRO A 688 31.65 11.10 -11.31
N GLY A 689 31.54 9.77 -11.29
CA GLY A 689 32.56 8.84 -10.79
C GLY A 689 32.60 7.54 -11.59
N PRO A 690 33.48 6.58 -11.24
CA PRO A 690 33.64 5.33 -11.98
C PRO A 690 32.34 4.53 -12.10
N VAL A 691 32.08 4.01 -13.30
CA VAL A 691 30.93 3.14 -13.59
C VAL A 691 31.45 1.73 -13.83
N VAL A 692 31.08 0.80 -12.95
CA VAL A 692 31.60 -0.57 -12.92
C VAL A 692 30.48 -1.60 -12.92
N ARG A 693 30.77 -2.78 -13.47
CA ARG A 693 29.83 -3.92 -13.53
C ARG A 693 30.35 -5.15 -12.78
N ASP A 694 31.60 -5.14 -12.37
CA ASP A 694 32.28 -6.26 -11.70
C ASP A 694 32.54 -5.92 -10.22
N SER A 695 32.26 -6.87 -9.33
CA SER A 695 32.42 -6.67 -7.89
C SER A 695 33.89 -6.63 -7.46
N GLY A 696 34.80 -7.26 -8.20
CA GLY A 696 36.24 -7.19 -7.93
C GLY A 696 36.83 -5.82 -8.32
N GLU A 697 36.40 -5.27 -9.46
CA GLU A 697 36.74 -3.88 -9.83
C GLU A 697 36.20 -2.87 -8.80
N LEU A 698 34.95 -3.08 -8.35
CA LEU A 698 34.36 -2.30 -7.26
C LEU A 698 35.22 -2.35 -5.99
N ALA A 699 35.62 -3.55 -5.53
CA ALA A 699 36.44 -3.72 -4.34
C ALA A 699 37.82 -3.03 -4.49
N ALA A 700 38.43 -3.08 -5.68
CA ALA A 700 39.70 -2.40 -5.96
C ALA A 700 39.56 -0.87 -5.84
N LEU A 701 38.49 -0.29 -6.38
CA LEU A 701 38.23 1.16 -6.32
C LEU A 701 37.91 1.64 -4.89
N VAL A 702 37.32 0.78 -4.05
CA VAL A 702 37.08 1.11 -2.63
C VAL A 702 38.38 1.11 -1.83
N ARG A 703 39.32 0.20 -2.12
CA ARG A 703 40.62 0.13 -1.45
C ARG A 703 41.55 1.29 -1.78
N ASP A 704 41.53 1.75 -3.02
CA ASP A 704 42.36 2.86 -3.49
C ASP A 704 41.50 3.97 -4.09
N THR A 705 41.33 5.06 -3.35
CA THR A 705 40.52 6.21 -3.74
C THR A 705 41.32 7.29 -4.47
N ALA A 706 42.55 7.03 -4.91
CA ALA A 706 43.38 8.00 -5.65
C ALA A 706 42.68 8.57 -6.90
N TRP A 707 41.85 7.76 -7.57
CA TRP A 707 41.02 8.14 -8.71
C TRP A 707 40.05 9.30 -8.40
N SER A 708 39.66 9.48 -7.13
CA SER A 708 38.67 10.51 -6.76
C SER A 708 39.13 11.93 -7.08
N SER A 709 40.44 12.17 -7.01
CA SER A 709 41.04 13.46 -7.36
C SER A 709 40.91 13.78 -8.85
N GLU A 710 40.90 12.76 -9.71
CA GLU A 710 40.72 12.89 -11.16
C GLU A 710 39.27 13.23 -11.54
N CYS A 711 38.31 12.92 -10.65
CA CYS A 711 36.89 13.21 -10.86
C CYS A 711 36.48 14.64 -10.49
N ALA A 712 37.38 15.48 -9.95
CA ALA A 712 37.02 16.81 -9.43
C ALA A 712 36.30 17.71 -10.46
N GLU A 713 36.76 17.72 -11.71
CA GLU A 713 36.10 18.48 -12.79
C GLU A 713 34.72 17.91 -13.13
N ALA A 714 34.56 16.59 -13.14
CA ALA A 714 33.28 15.92 -13.39
C ALA A 714 32.26 16.25 -12.29
N TYR A 715 32.69 16.25 -11.02
CA TYR A 715 31.86 16.68 -9.89
C TYR A 715 31.44 18.15 -10.00
N ALA A 716 32.38 19.04 -10.35
CA ALA A 716 32.08 20.46 -10.53
C ALA A 716 31.05 20.67 -11.65
N ALA A 717 31.23 20.00 -12.80
CA ALA A 717 30.28 20.07 -13.92
C ALA A 717 28.90 19.49 -13.53
N PHE A 718 28.88 18.38 -12.80
CA PHE A 718 27.66 17.76 -12.30
C PHE A 718 26.91 18.70 -11.34
N ASN A 719 27.60 19.26 -10.35
CA ASN A 719 27.01 20.19 -9.39
C ASN A 719 26.55 21.49 -10.08
N GLN A 720 27.30 22.01 -11.05
CA GLN A 720 26.87 23.16 -11.84
C GLN A 720 25.57 22.87 -12.62
N ARG A 721 25.45 21.65 -13.17
CA ARG A 721 24.25 21.25 -13.93
C ARG A 721 23.05 21.04 -13.03
N PHE A 722 23.21 20.31 -11.94
CA PHE A 722 22.08 19.75 -11.17
C PHE A 722 21.90 20.38 -9.79
N ASN A 723 22.98 20.83 -9.16
CA ASN A 723 22.97 21.26 -7.76
C ASN A 723 23.20 22.76 -7.52
N ARG A 724 23.29 23.59 -8.57
CA ARG A 724 23.64 25.02 -8.46
C ARG A 724 22.72 25.90 -7.59
N PHE A 725 21.54 25.40 -7.22
CA PHE A 725 20.60 26.10 -6.32
C PHE A 725 20.55 25.51 -4.90
N HIS A 726 21.34 24.47 -4.59
CA HIS A 726 21.42 23.88 -3.27
C HIS A 726 22.55 24.57 -2.50
N ASP A 727 22.24 25.71 -1.89
CA ASP A 727 23.17 26.63 -1.22
C ASP A 727 23.01 26.66 0.31
N GLY A 728 22.19 25.77 0.88
CA GLY A 728 21.90 25.72 2.32
C GLY A 728 20.69 26.56 2.75
N HIS A 729 20.02 27.25 1.82
CA HIS A 729 18.91 28.16 2.12
C HIS A 729 17.61 27.81 1.36
N ALA A 730 17.47 26.57 0.87
CA ALA A 730 16.29 26.16 0.10
C ALA A 730 15.00 26.13 0.95
N ALA A 731 15.09 25.72 2.22
CA ALA A 731 13.98 25.74 3.16
C ALA A 731 13.46 27.14 3.44
N GLU A 732 14.36 28.13 3.60
CA GLU A 732 14.00 29.53 3.82
C GLU A 732 13.17 30.08 2.66
N ARG A 733 13.63 29.84 1.43
CA ARG A 733 12.93 30.27 0.20
C ARG A 733 11.60 29.55 0.00
N ALA A 734 11.54 28.25 0.28
CA ALA A 734 10.28 27.50 0.22
C ALA A 734 9.26 28.04 1.23
N VAL A 735 9.70 28.41 2.44
CA VAL A 735 8.84 29.01 3.46
C VAL A 735 8.42 30.43 3.08
N ASP A 736 9.30 31.25 2.51
CA ASP A 736 8.94 32.56 1.97
C ASP A 736 7.83 32.44 0.92
N GLY A 737 8.00 31.52 -0.04
CA GLY A 737 7.01 31.24 -1.07
C GLY A 737 5.68 30.73 -0.50
N LEU A 738 5.70 29.85 0.50
CA LEU A 738 4.49 29.36 1.17
C LEU A 738 3.77 30.47 1.94
N LEU A 739 4.48 31.25 2.76
CA LEU A 739 3.88 32.28 3.59
C LEU A 739 3.37 33.46 2.76
N GLY A 740 4.03 33.77 1.64
CA GLY A 740 3.59 34.76 0.65
C GLY A 740 2.49 34.28 -0.29
N TRP A 741 2.00 33.05 -0.15
CA TRP A 741 0.95 32.53 -1.01
C TRP A 741 -0.43 33.12 -0.65
N ASP A 742 -0.88 34.03 -1.51
CA ASP A 742 -2.25 34.55 -1.56
C ASP A 742 -3.02 33.83 -2.67
N ALA A 743 -4.12 33.19 -2.29
CA ALA A 743 -4.91 32.28 -3.13
C ALA A 743 -5.83 32.99 -4.14
#